data_AF-A0A109FN36-F1
#
_entry.id   AF-A0A109FN36-F1
#
_cell.length_a   1.000
_cell.length_b   1.000
_cell.length_c   1.000
_cell.angle_alpha   90.00
_cell.angle_beta   90.00
_cell.angle_gamma   90.00
#
_symmetry.space_group_name_H-M   'P 1'
#
loop_
_entity.id
_entity.type
_entity.pdbx_description
1 polymer ?
#
loop_
_entity_poly.entity_id
_entity_poly.type
_entity_poly.pdbx_seq_one_letter_code
_entity_poly.pdbx_strand_id
1 'polypeptide(L)'
;MSDQEHDGIDYSDLEHQFASEYVSPLDSVVVLDGAPVVGQDKADRLLKAITKTASKEAGIAVQTHQIEMPTDDQGQSKGFMFVSLHNPTEAQVFQRALDGYAFDKRHTLSVVPFTEVESYANLDDNYVEPEQEEWAPREHFRAWLADPAGRDQLILYVGDDLRVAWTGKSGVGEVAHQRNKWTDLFTQWSPQGTYLATIHLQGVALWGGASFERINRFAHPEVKLIDFSPYERYLVTWSPRPIEASNSPMSPFTDEDVGNNVAVWDVVTGKLVRTFPMVGAAAHATADPTEQKRISWPMFKWSPDEKYAARVTPGQQISVYETPTLSMLGKKSIKIEGVFDFEWAPMNDAEREALEAERNGSAKPGSSARENKLAFWTPEITNQPARVSLMALPSRTILRSKNLFNVHDCKLHFQSNGDFLCVKVDRHTKTGKTKYCNLELFRLREKDIPVQVIEIKDAVIAFAWEPAGQRFCLITSNDPNIVNGQLPKTIVTFYGYDQRKGDFLSLRSFPDKTVNNVYWSPKGRHCLLATLGSNTKFDVDFFDLDLDREDAAKANEADPGAAIRLVTTVEAYGMTDVEWDPSGRYVATYGSMWTASMESGYSLWDFRGQRVEEAKVERFKQLLWRPRPPTLLSREQQRTIRRNLREYSRQFEEQDQLDAANENSELVERRTRLLDEWNAWRRECREQLEEKRRVLGKQPKKSLLKAQEAEEADEEVEDRSKAYATLLTKRSYLPGALVLHQSLVDQGSAYPLVVFATRELPQDAREILARRGIRVREIEYLQPPADKQADFDEHDLRFQDTWTKLRVFEMAEYERLVLLDSDMLCTRNMDELLEMPLENGWIAAAHACTCNPKKHPHYPSDWVPENCGHTQARFTTPLAAADFSRPTHDRLNSGLVVLRPSQSTFDGIVSFLHNDERVPTYKFPDQDLLADYFKDRFLPISYRYNALKTLRYCHAPMWRDEDVKNVHYIMKKPWDCQLREGDPDFETHSWWWDSFDRLQKSWDGPDWEVVEGTVNRALRPETA
;
A
#
# COMPACT_ATOMS: atom_id res chain seq x y z
N MET A 1 -12.04 1.85 -77.99
CA MET A 1 -12.32 3.28 -77.75
C MET A 1 -13.04 3.31 -76.43
N SER A 2 -12.64 3.97 -75.36
CA SER A 2 -11.52 4.84 -74.98
C SER A 2 -12.00 5.44 -73.65
N ASP A 3 -11.14 5.50 -72.64
CA ASP A 3 -11.42 6.01 -71.29
C ASP A 3 -12.10 7.39 -71.26
N GLN A 4 -12.93 7.66 -70.24
CA GLN A 4 -12.73 8.75 -69.27
C GLN A 4 -13.82 8.84 -68.18
N GLU A 5 -13.38 8.59 -66.94
CA GLU A 5 -13.68 9.19 -65.63
C GLU A 5 -14.86 10.17 -65.46
N HIS A 6 -15.78 9.82 -64.55
CA HIS A 6 -16.21 10.70 -63.45
C HIS A 6 -16.68 9.89 -62.23
N ASP A 7 -16.04 10.21 -61.09
CA ASP A 7 -16.36 9.96 -59.67
C ASP A 7 -16.44 8.52 -59.13
N GLY A 8 -15.30 8.07 -58.60
CA GLY A 8 -15.20 7.00 -57.61
C GLY A 8 -15.74 7.44 -56.25
N ILE A 9 -17.07 7.54 -56.14
CA ILE A 9 -17.77 7.48 -54.86
C ILE A 9 -18.20 6.03 -54.71
N ASP A 10 -17.68 5.36 -53.68
CA ASP A 10 -18.14 4.03 -53.31
C ASP A 10 -19.54 4.14 -52.72
N TYR A 11 -20.54 3.81 -53.53
CA TYR A 11 -21.92 3.75 -53.09
C TYR A 11 -22.20 2.45 -52.32
N SER A 12 -21.22 1.56 -52.11
CA SER A 12 -21.42 0.32 -51.33
C SER A 12 -22.06 0.60 -49.98
N ASP A 13 -21.73 1.73 -49.36
CA ASP A 13 -22.18 2.08 -48.02
C ASP A 13 -23.65 2.52 -48.03
N LEU A 14 -24.06 3.28 -49.05
CA LEU A 14 -25.45 3.65 -49.31
C LEU A 14 -26.26 2.48 -49.86
N GLU A 15 -25.66 1.64 -50.69
CA GLU A 15 -26.25 0.39 -51.19
C GLU A 15 -26.36 -0.64 -50.07
N HIS A 16 -25.51 -0.67 -49.05
CA HIS A 16 -25.69 -1.51 -47.86
C HIS A 16 -26.72 -0.92 -46.89
N GLN A 17 -26.77 0.42 -46.77
CA GLN A 17 -27.69 1.13 -45.90
C GLN A 17 -29.12 1.18 -46.47
N PHE A 18 -29.27 1.06 -47.80
CA PHE A 18 -30.54 1.02 -48.53
C PHE A 18 -30.75 -0.25 -49.36
N ALA A 19 -29.87 -1.26 -49.27
CA ALA A 19 -30.17 -2.60 -49.76
C ALA A 19 -31.37 -3.05 -48.96
N SER A 20 -32.51 -3.15 -49.64
CA SER A 20 -33.68 -3.80 -49.08
C SER A 20 -33.22 -5.11 -48.47
N GLU A 21 -33.42 -5.24 -47.14
CA GLU A 21 -33.29 -6.51 -46.44
C GLU A 21 -33.84 -7.60 -47.36
N TYR A 22 -33.12 -8.70 -47.52
CA TYR A 22 -33.60 -9.81 -48.32
C TYR A 22 -34.86 -10.35 -47.63
N VAL A 23 -36.02 -9.78 -47.99
CA VAL A 23 -37.32 -10.18 -47.47
C VAL A 23 -37.57 -11.56 -48.05
N SER A 24 -37.47 -12.57 -47.19
CA SER A 24 -37.90 -13.90 -47.56
C SER A 24 -39.38 -13.81 -47.94
N PRO A 25 -39.85 -14.47 -49.01
CA PRO A 25 -41.28 -14.54 -49.32
C PRO A 25 -42.15 -15.07 -48.16
N LEU A 26 -41.51 -15.70 -47.16
CA LEU A 26 -42.13 -16.21 -45.94
C LEU A 26 -42.30 -15.16 -44.84
N ASP A 27 -41.60 -14.03 -44.91
CA ASP A 27 -41.67 -12.95 -43.89
C ASP A 27 -43.00 -12.17 -43.96
N SER A 28 -43.73 -12.31 -45.07
CA SER A 28 -45.08 -11.77 -45.21
C SER A 28 -46.18 -12.80 -44.89
N VAL A 29 -45.81 -14.00 -44.42
CA VAL A 29 -46.75 -15.06 -44.03
C VAL A 29 -46.88 -15.08 -42.51
N VAL A 30 -48.12 -15.14 -42.03
CA VAL A 30 -48.43 -15.34 -40.61
C VAL A 30 -49.30 -16.58 -40.43
N VAL A 31 -49.09 -17.28 -39.31
CA VAL A 31 -49.91 -18.40 -38.86
C VAL A 31 -50.93 -17.86 -37.87
N LEU A 32 -52.21 -18.03 -38.17
CA LEU A 32 -53.32 -17.67 -37.29
C LEU A 32 -53.85 -18.94 -36.64
N ASP A 33 -53.54 -19.10 -35.36
CA ASP A 33 -53.94 -20.24 -34.53
C ASP A 33 -55.16 -19.90 -33.67
N GLY A 34 -55.87 -20.93 -33.20
CA GLY A 34 -57.09 -20.78 -32.40
C GLY A 34 -58.36 -20.49 -33.20
N ALA A 35 -58.36 -20.76 -34.52
CA ALA A 35 -59.53 -20.65 -35.36
C ALA A 35 -60.54 -21.80 -35.11
N PRO A 36 -61.86 -21.59 -35.25
CA PRO A 36 -62.85 -22.65 -35.10
C PRO A 36 -62.65 -23.82 -36.08
N VAL A 37 -62.72 -25.05 -35.55
CA VAL A 37 -62.71 -26.29 -36.35
C VAL A 37 -64.05 -26.44 -37.09
N VAL A 38 -64.01 -26.44 -38.42
CA VAL A 38 -65.20 -26.48 -39.29
C VAL A 38 -65.04 -27.48 -40.44
N GLY A 39 -66.15 -28.06 -40.89
CA GLY A 39 -66.20 -28.86 -42.12
C GLY A 39 -66.29 -28.00 -43.39
N GLN A 40 -66.14 -28.63 -44.55
CA GLN A 40 -66.19 -27.96 -45.87
C GLN A 40 -67.45 -27.12 -46.12
N ASP A 41 -68.59 -27.46 -45.49
CA ASP A 41 -69.85 -26.72 -45.61
C ASP A 41 -69.82 -25.32 -44.97
N LYS A 42 -68.90 -25.09 -44.03
CA LYS A 42 -68.78 -23.83 -43.26
C LYS A 42 -67.46 -23.10 -43.48
N ALA A 43 -66.49 -23.71 -44.17
CA ALA A 43 -65.18 -23.14 -44.46
C ALA A 43 -65.25 -21.74 -45.11
N ASP A 44 -66.07 -21.57 -46.16
CA ASP A 44 -66.24 -20.28 -46.85
C ASP A 44 -66.79 -19.16 -45.96
N ARG A 45 -67.63 -19.52 -44.99
CA ARG A 45 -68.20 -18.53 -44.04
C ARG A 45 -67.16 -18.09 -43.03
N LEU A 46 -66.31 -19.01 -42.58
CA LEU A 46 -65.21 -18.71 -41.66
C LEU A 46 -64.15 -17.84 -42.33
N LEU A 47 -63.74 -18.16 -43.55
CA LEU A 47 -62.78 -17.36 -44.33
C LEU A 47 -63.28 -15.92 -44.51
N LYS A 48 -64.56 -15.71 -44.84
CA LYS A 48 -65.17 -14.38 -44.96
C LYS A 48 -65.28 -13.63 -43.63
N ALA A 49 -65.42 -14.35 -42.53
CA ALA A 49 -65.44 -13.74 -41.20
C ALA A 49 -64.04 -13.23 -40.81
N ILE A 50 -63.00 -14.05 -41.04
CA ILE A 50 -61.61 -13.69 -40.75
C ILE A 50 -61.15 -12.50 -41.61
N THR A 51 -61.45 -12.48 -42.92
CA THR A 51 -61.11 -11.33 -43.79
C THR A 51 -61.82 -10.04 -43.35
N LYS A 52 -63.07 -10.13 -42.87
CA LYS A 52 -63.81 -8.99 -42.33
C LYS A 52 -63.21 -8.50 -41.01
N THR A 53 -62.78 -9.41 -40.13
CA THR A 53 -62.13 -9.06 -38.86
C THR A 53 -60.77 -8.41 -39.11
N ALA A 54 -59.98 -8.96 -40.03
CA ALA A 54 -58.70 -8.37 -40.45
C ALA A 54 -58.86 -6.95 -41.01
N SER A 55 -59.84 -6.73 -41.88
CA SER A 55 -60.10 -5.40 -42.44
C SER A 55 -60.59 -4.41 -41.38
N LYS A 56 -61.35 -4.87 -40.37
CA LYS A 56 -61.93 -4.01 -39.34
C LYS A 56 -60.94 -3.64 -38.23
N GLU A 57 -60.16 -4.61 -37.75
CA GLU A 57 -59.29 -4.44 -36.58
C GLU A 57 -57.84 -4.11 -36.98
N ALA A 58 -57.33 -4.71 -38.06
CA ALA A 58 -55.95 -4.45 -38.54
C ALA A 58 -55.88 -3.42 -39.69
N GLY A 59 -57.02 -3.06 -40.30
CA GLY A 59 -57.06 -2.13 -41.45
C GLY A 59 -56.51 -2.72 -42.75
N ILE A 60 -56.29 -4.05 -42.81
CA ILE A 60 -55.65 -4.73 -43.94
C ILE A 60 -56.71 -5.48 -44.75
N ALA A 61 -56.73 -5.25 -46.06
CA ALA A 61 -57.66 -5.91 -46.97
C ALA A 61 -57.10 -7.27 -47.42
N VAL A 62 -57.43 -8.33 -46.68
CA VAL A 62 -57.06 -9.71 -47.02
C VAL A 62 -58.15 -10.36 -47.88
N GLN A 63 -57.76 -11.01 -48.97
CA GLN A 63 -58.69 -11.77 -49.81
C GLN A 63 -58.75 -13.24 -49.40
N THR A 64 -59.88 -13.92 -49.65
CA THR A 64 -60.06 -15.33 -49.25
C THR A 64 -59.10 -16.31 -49.91
N HIS A 65 -58.48 -15.94 -51.05
CA HIS A 65 -57.48 -16.76 -51.73
C HIS A 65 -56.08 -16.64 -51.12
N GLN A 66 -55.86 -15.67 -50.22
CA GLN A 66 -54.60 -15.44 -49.52
C GLN A 66 -54.57 -16.17 -48.16
N ILE A 67 -55.65 -16.85 -47.80
CA ILE A 67 -55.77 -17.61 -46.57
C ILE A 67 -55.86 -19.09 -46.91
N GLU A 68 -54.87 -19.85 -46.50
CA GLU A 68 -54.83 -21.30 -46.64
C GLU A 68 -55.21 -21.95 -45.31
N MET A 69 -56.24 -22.80 -45.31
CA MET A 69 -56.73 -23.50 -44.12
C MET A 69 -56.52 -25.01 -44.28
N PRO A 70 -55.50 -25.60 -43.64
CA PRO A 70 -55.27 -27.04 -43.68
C PRO A 70 -56.42 -27.85 -43.09
N THR A 71 -56.73 -28.98 -43.73
CA THR A 71 -57.76 -29.93 -43.27
C THR A 71 -57.14 -31.27 -42.87
N ASP A 72 -57.82 -32.00 -42.00
CA ASP A 72 -57.47 -33.36 -41.60
C ASP A 72 -58.00 -34.41 -42.61
N ASP A 73 -57.67 -35.68 -42.39
CA ASP A 73 -58.07 -36.80 -43.25
C ASP A 73 -59.60 -37.02 -43.30
N GLN A 74 -60.36 -36.34 -42.43
CA GLN A 74 -61.83 -36.37 -42.36
C GLN A 74 -62.49 -35.12 -42.96
N GLY A 75 -61.70 -34.18 -43.50
CA GLY A 75 -62.18 -32.95 -44.14
C GLY A 75 -62.60 -31.84 -43.17
N GLN A 76 -62.15 -31.88 -41.91
CA GLN A 76 -62.31 -30.80 -40.92
C GLN A 76 -61.06 -29.91 -40.86
N SER A 77 -61.23 -28.62 -40.57
CA SER A 77 -60.07 -27.70 -40.42
C SER A 77 -59.27 -28.00 -39.15
N LYS A 78 -57.94 -27.88 -39.23
CA LYS A 78 -57.04 -28.20 -38.09
C LYS A 78 -56.97 -27.13 -37.00
N GLY A 79 -57.78 -26.07 -37.10
CA GLY A 79 -57.82 -24.99 -36.11
C GLY A 79 -56.80 -23.87 -36.31
N PHE A 80 -55.97 -23.94 -37.35
CA PHE A 80 -55.04 -22.89 -37.74
C PHE A 80 -55.13 -22.57 -39.24
N MET A 81 -54.66 -21.39 -39.64
CA MET A 81 -54.70 -20.88 -41.01
C MET A 81 -53.40 -20.14 -41.35
N PHE A 82 -52.90 -20.27 -42.56
CA PHE A 82 -51.79 -19.45 -43.07
C PHE A 82 -52.36 -18.26 -43.82
N VAL A 83 -51.89 -17.05 -43.51
CA VAL A 83 -52.31 -15.80 -44.16
C VAL A 83 -51.10 -15.19 -44.86
N SER A 84 -51.14 -15.14 -46.19
CA SER A 84 -50.10 -14.51 -47.00
C SER A 84 -50.43 -13.04 -47.25
N LEU A 85 -49.62 -12.14 -46.71
CA LEU A 85 -49.75 -10.69 -46.84
C LEU A 85 -48.76 -10.15 -47.88
N HIS A 86 -48.95 -8.90 -48.32
CA HIS A 86 -48.17 -8.35 -49.43
C HIS A 86 -46.77 -7.92 -49.02
N ASN A 87 -46.58 -7.54 -47.76
CA ASN A 87 -45.30 -7.10 -47.23
C ASN A 87 -45.14 -7.48 -45.74
N PRO A 88 -43.90 -7.57 -45.22
CA PRO A 88 -43.64 -7.89 -43.82
C PRO A 88 -44.21 -6.87 -42.83
N THR A 89 -44.32 -5.60 -43.24
CA THR A 89 -44.89 -4.53 -42.41
C THR A 89 -46.38 -4.77 -42.15
N GLU A 90 -47.13 -5.23 -43.14
CA GLU A 90 -48.53 -5.67 -43.01
C GLU A 90 -48.62 -6.87 -42.08
N ALA A 91 -47.70 -7.83 -42.15
CA ALA A 91 -47.65 -8.97 -41.23
C ALA A 91 -47.48 -8.55 -39.77
N GLN A 92 -46.59 -7.59 -39.49
CA GLN A 92 -46.43 -7.04 -38.13
C GLN A 92 -47.66 -6.26 -37.65
N VAL A 93 -48.28 -5.46 -38.51
CA VAL A 93 -49.52 -4.73 -38.18
C VAL A 93 -50.66 -5.70 -37.93
N PHE A 94 -50.78 -6.75 -38.75
CA PHE A 94 -51.76 -7.81 -38.61
C PHE A 94 -51.59 -8.57 -37.29
N GLN A 95 -50.35 -8.93 -36.94
CA GLN A 95 -50.02 -9.58 -35.66
C GLN A 95 -50.41 -8.70 -34.48
N ARG A 96 -49.95 -7.44 -34.44
CA ARG A 96 -50.24 -6.51 -33.33
C ARG A 96 -51.73 -6.27 -33.09
N ALA A 97 -52.54 -6.37 -34.14
CA ALA A 97 -53.98 -6.13 -34.06
C ALA A 97 -54.81 -7.36 -33.69
N LEU A 98 -54.37 -8.56 -34.09
CA LEU A 98 -55.16 -9.79 -33.99
C LEU A 98 -54.62 -10.83 -33.00
N ASP A 99 -53.38 -10.70 -32.53
CA ASP A 99 -52.85 -11.58 -31.50
C ASP A 99 -53.54 -11.32 -30.15
N GLY A 100 -54.12 -12.37 -29.56
CA GLY A 100 -54.96 -12.29 -28.37
C GLY A 100 -56.41 -11.84 -28.62
N TYR A 101 -56.85 -11.73 -29.87
CA TYR A 101 -58.21 -11.31 -30.20
C TYR A 101 -59.25 -12.41 -29.91
N ALA A 102 -60.22 -12.13 -29.05
CA ALA A 102 -61.32 -13.05 -28.76
C ALA A 102 -62.33 -13.10 -29.93
N PHE A 103 -62.21 -14.11 -30.80
CA PHE A 103 -63.08 -14.29 -31.96
C PHE A 103 -64.49 -14.71 -31.58
N ASP A 104 -64.61 -15.57 -30.57
CA ASP A 104 -65.87 -15.87 -29.90
C ASP A 104 -65.64 -16.21 -28.41
N LYS A 105 -66.64 -16.75 -27.70
CA LYS A 105 -66.52 -17.07 -26.26
C LYS A 105 -65.55 -18.22 -25.96
N ARG A 106 -65.15 -18.99 -26.96
CA ARG A 106 -64.32 -20.21 -26.83
C ARG A 106 -63.01 -20.10 -27.61
N HIS A 107 -62.94 -19.28 -28.64
CA HIS A 107 -61.81 -19.15 -29.55
C HIS A 107 -61.17 -17.77 -29.43
N THR A 108 -59.90 -17.76 -29.08
CA THR A 108 -59.03 -16.57 -29.10
C THR A 108 -57.97 -16.81 -30.16
N LEU A 109 -57.80 -15.86 -31.07
CA LEU A 109 -56.82 -15.95 -32.14
C LEU A 109 -55.44 -15.61 -31.59
N SER A 110 -54.45 -16.40 -31.96
CA SER A 110 -53.04 -16.04 -31.79
C SER A 110 -52.39 -15.95 -33.16
N VAL A 111 -51.59 -14.91 -33.36
CA VAL A 111 -50.93 -14.66 -34.65
C VAL A 111 -49.43 -14.80 -34.47
N VAL A 112 -48.85 -15.79 -35.13
CA VAL A 112 -47.43 -16.13 -35.05
C VAL A 112 -46.78 -15.86 -36.42
N PRO A 113 -45.71 -15.05 -36.51
CA PRO A 113 -44.95 -14.88 -37.74
C PRO A 113 -44.37 -16.21 -38.20
N PHE A 114 -44.37 -16.48 -39.51
CA PHE A 114 -43.86 -17.75 -40.02
C PHE A 114 -42.35 -17.94 -39.73
N THR A 115 -41.60 -16.85 -39.57
CA THR A 115 -40.19 -16.85 -39.17
C THR A 115 -39.93 -17.43 -37.78
N GLU A 116 -40.91 -17.40 -36.88
CA GLU A 116 -40.77 -17.94 -35.52
C GLU A 116 -41.10 -19.44 -35.44
N VAL A 117 -41.61 -20.05 -36.51
CA VAL A 117 -42.03 -21.47 -36.49
C VAL A 117 -40.86 -22.41 -36.15
N GLU A 118 -39.63 -22.09 -36.57
CA GLU A 118 -38.44 -22.87 -36.22
C GLU A 118 -38.05 -22.76 -34.74
N SER A 119 -38.36 -21.65 -34.06
CA SER A 119 -38.10 -21.51 -32.62
C SER A 119 -39.10 -22.33 -31.81
N TYR A 120 -40.38 -22.33 -32.22
CA TYR A 120 -41.42 -23.18 -31.63
C TYR A 120 -41.19 -24.67 -31.89
N ALA A 121 -40.68 -25.07 -33.06
CA ALA A 121 -40.34 -26.46 -33.36
C ALA A 121 -39.20 -27.02 -32.49
N ASN A 122 -38.38 -26.14 -31.90
CA ASN A 122 -37.27 -26.50 -31.01
C ASN A 122 -37.59 -26.30 -29.52
N LEU A 123 -38.82 -25.87 -29.17
CA LEU A 123 -39.30 -25.79 -27.78
C LEU A 123 -39.76 -27.18 -27.32
N ASP A 124 -39.35 -27.57 -26.12
CA ASP A 124 -39.77 -28.84 -25.51
C ASP A 124 -41.23 -28.73 -25.04
N ASP A 125 -42.07 -29.72 -25.38
CA ASP A 125 -43.51 -29.74 -25.05
C ASP A 125 -43.78 -29.81 -23.54
N ASN A 126 -42.77 -30.18 -22.74
CA ASN A 126 -42.88 -30.24 -21.29
C ASN A 126 -42.32 -28.98 -20.63
N TYR A 127 -43.21 -28.13 -20.10
CA TYR A 127 -42.82 -27.04 -19.20
C TYR A 127 -42.23 -27.62 -17.90
N VAL A 128 -40.91 -27.57 -17.78
CA VAL A 128 -40.22 -27.80 -16.52
C VAL A 128 -40.15 -26.47 -15.79
N GLU A 129 -40.91 -26.34 -14.70
CA GLU A 129 -40.81 -25.19 -13.82
C GLU A 129 -39.33 -25.03 -13.39
N PRO A 130 -38.72 -23.83 -13.53
CA PRO A 130 -37.35 -23.64 -13.13
C PRO A 130 -37.18 -24.06 -11.68
N GLU A 131 -36.20 -24.91 -11.39
CA GLU A 131 -35.89 -25.26 -10.01
C GLU A 131 -35.64 -23.97 -9.22
N GLN A 132 -36.46 -23.72 -8.19
CA GLN A 132 -36.18 -22.63 -7.26
C GLN A 132 -34.84 -22.95 -6.62
N GLU A 133 -33.82 -22.14 -6.93
CA GLU A 133 -32.50 -22.28 -6.33
C GLU A 133 -32.65 -22.38 -4.80
N GLU A 134 -32.18 -23.48 -4.23
CA GLU A 134 -32.15 -23.63 -2.77
C GLU A 134 -31.36 -22.45 -2.18
N TRP A 135 -31.96 -21.80 -1.18
CA TRP A 135 -31.31 -20.66 -0.52
C TRP A 135 -29.98 -21.11 0.09
N ALA A 136 -28.87 -20.77 -0.57
CA ALA A 136 -27.54 -20.90 0.00
C ALA A 136 -27.21 -19.65 0.82
N PRO A 137 -26.73 -19.79 2.06
CA PRO A 137 -26.24 -18.66 2.83
C PRO A 137 -25.04 -18.05 2.08
N ARG A 138 -25.24 -16.85 1.51
CA ARG A 138 -24.16 -16.12 0.84
C ARG A 138 -23.10 -15.71 1.84
N GLU A 139 -21.84 -15.74 1.40
CA GLU A 139 -20.74 -15.21 2.17
C GLU A 139 -21.01 -13.75 2.56
N HIS A 140 -20.53 -13.36 3.74
CA HIS A 140 -20.64 -11.97 4.15
C HIS A 140 -19.75 -11.11 3.24
N PHE A 141 -20.37 -10.21 2.45
CA PHE A 141 -19.62 -9.41 1.48
C PHE A 141 -18.46 -8.64 2.11
N ARG A 142 -18.59 -8.25 3.39
CA ARG A 142 -17.57 -7.54 4.18
C ARG A 142 -16.64 -8.40 5.02
N ALA A 143 -16.52 -9.70 4.71
CA ALA A 143 -15.68 -10.63 5.45
C ALA A 143 -14.21 -10.16 5.57
N TRP A 144 -13.68 -9.46 4.56
CA TRP A 144 -12.30 -8.96 4.55
C TRP A 144 -11.99 -7.98 5.70
N LEU A 145 -13.00 -7.30 6.26
CA LEU A 145 -12.81 -6.40 7.40
C LEU A 145 -12.51 -7.15 8.71
N ALA A 146 -12.80 -8.45 8.75
CA ALA A 146 -12.55 -9.32 9.90
C ALA A 146 -11.18 -9.99 9.85
N ASP A 147 -10.30 -9.61 8.92
CA ASP A 147 -8.91 -10.09 8.88
C ASP A 147 -8.21 -9.79 10.23
N PRO A 148 -7.72 -10.82 10.95
CA PRO A 148 -7.12 -10.64 12.28
C PRO A 148 -5.88 -9.74 12.27
N ALA A 149 -5.15 -9.72 11.16
CA ALA A 149 -3.95 -8.91 10.99
C ALA A 149 -4.25 -7.46 10.55
N GLY A 150 -5.52 -7.12 10.26
CA GLY A 150 -5.93 -5.79 9.83
C GLY A 150 -5.24 -5.32 8.55
N ARG A 151 -4.90 -6.26 7.66
CA ARG A 151 -4.23 -6.00 6.38
C ARG A 151 -5.19 -5.34 5.39
N ASP A 152 -4.65 -4.54 4.49
CA ASP A 152 -5.41 -3.92 3.43
C ASP A 152 -5.24 -4.75 2.14
N GLN A 153 -6.27 -4.78 1.29
CA GLN A 153 -6.20 -5.48 0.01
C GLN A 153 -5.90 -4.51 -1.12
N LEU A 154 -5.18 -4.97 -2.12
CA LEU A 154 -4.89 -4.23 -3.34
C LEU A 154 -5.11 -5.11 -4.56
N ILE A 155 -5.39 -4.48 -5.68
CA ILE A 155 -5.47 -5.11 -7.00
C ILE A 155 -4.16 -4.87 -7.73
N LEU A 156 -3.63 -5.93 -8.33
CA LEU A 156 -2.53 -5.85 -9.28
C LEU A 156 -3.03 -6.37 -10.62
N TYR A 157 -3.02 -5.51 -11.63
CA TYR A 157 -3.36 -5.88 -13.00
C TYR A 157 -2.10 -5.93 -13.86
N VAL A 158 -1.71 -7.14 -14.24
CA VAL A 158 -0.46 -7.43 -14.97
C VAL A 158 -0.79 -8.20 -16.24
N GLY A 159 -0.49 -7.64 -17.42
CA GLY A 159 -0.82 -8.29 -18.68
C GLY A 159 -2.33 -8.56 -18.77
N ASP A 160 -2.73 -9.82 -18.78
CA ASP A 160 -4.14 -10.24 -18.77
C ASP A 160 -4.57 -10.83 -17.40
N ASP A 161 -3.65 -10.94 -16.45
CA ASP A 161 -3.91 -11.48 -15.12
C ASP A 161 -4.31 -10.38 -14.14
N LEU A 162 -5.44 -10.59 -13.48
CA LEU A 162 -5.93 -9.74 -12.41
C LEU A 162 -5.83 -10.53 -11.10
N ARG A 163 -5.11 -10.00 -10.12
CA ARG A 163 -4.98 -10.58 -8.78
C ARG A 163 -5.36 -9.59 -7.70
N VAL A 164 -6.09 -10.07 -6.72
CA VAL A 164 -6.34 -9.39 -5.45
C VAL A 164 -5.34 -9.95 -4.45
N ALA A 165 -4.48 -9.09 -3.93
CA ALA A 165 -3.44 -9.45 -2.96
C ALA A 165 -3.67 -8.71 -1.64
N TRP A 166 -3.35 -9.37 -0.54
CA TRP A 166 -3.19 -8.72 0.77
C TRP A 166 -1.84 -8.04 0.83
N THR A 167 -1.75 -6.90 1.53
CA THR A 167 -0.45 -6.32 1.87
C THR A 167 0.29 -7.21 2.86
N GLY A 168 1.48 -7.68 2.49
CA GLY A 168 2.42 -8.31 3.43
C GLY A 168 3.24 -7.26 4.20
N LYS A 169 3.59 -7.53 5.46
CA LYS A 169 4.46 -6.65 6.26
C LYS A 169 5.94 -6.71 5.79
N SER A 170 6.34 -7.79 5.13
CA SER A 170 7.71 -8.07 4.64
C SER A 170 7.85 -8.11 3.10
N GLY A 171 6.86 -7.59 2.36
CA GLY A 171 6.95 -7.42 0.90
C GLY A 171 6.59 -8.64 0.04
N VAL A 172 6.00 -9.71 0.62
CA VAL A 172 5.31 -10.75 -0.15
C VAL A 172 3.85 -10.79 0.24
N GLY A 173 3.00 -10.15 -0.57
CA GLY A 173 1.55 -10.17 -0.38
C GLY A 173 0.92 -11.52 -0.70
N GLU A 174 0.13 -12.06 0.24
CA GLU A 174 -0.67 -13.26 0.03
C GLU A 174 -1.74 -12.99 -1.05
N VAL A 175 -1.80 -13.81 -2.09
CA VAL A 175 -2.80 -13.67 -3.15
C VAL A 175 -4.13 -14.22 -2.67
N ALA A 176 -5.09 -13.33 -2.41
CA ALA A 176 -6.44 -13.69 -1.99
C ALA A 176 -7.23 -14.36 -3.12
N HIS A 177 -7.12 -13.81 -4.34
CA HIS A 177 -7.79 -14.36 -5.52
C HIS A 177 -7.02 -13.95 -6.78
N GLN A 178 -6.95 -14.84 -7.77
CA GLN A 178 -6.34 -14.55 -9.06
C GLN A 178 -7.15 -15.17 -10.18
N ARG A 179 -7.36 -14.40 -11.24
CA ARG A 179 -8.06 -14.85 -12.44
C ARG A 179 -7.47 -14.22 -13.70
N ASN A 180 -7.24 -15.06 -14.70
CA ASN A 180 -6.80 -14.62 -16.03
C ASN A 180 -8.01 -14.09 -16.83
N LYS A 181 -7.83 -12.99 -17.55
CA LYS A 181 -8.85 -12.29 -18.35
C LYS A 181 -10.12 -11.98 -17.56
N TRP A 182 -9.94 -11.48 -16.34
CA TRP A 182 -11.08 -11.11 -15.49
C TRP A 182 -11.78 -9.82 -15.96
N THR A 183 -11.07 -8.93 -16.66
CA THR A 183 -11.59 -7.70 -17.25
C THR A 183 -10.95 -7.48 -18.63
N ASP A 184 -11.66 -6.84 -19.55
CA ASP A 184 -11.11 -6.49 -20.87
C ASP A 184 -10.41 -5.12 -20.84
N LEU A 185 -10.94 -4.17 -20.06
CA LEU A 185 -10.47 -2.78 -20.00
C LEU A 185 -9.72 -2.48 -18.70
N PHE A 186 -10.40 -1.90 -17.71
CA PHE A 186 -9.87 -1.61 -16.38
C PHE A 186 -10.79 -2.21 -15.32
N THR A 187 -10.36 -2.12 -14.06
CA THR A 187 -11.19 -2.49 -12.91
C THR A 187 -11.35 -1.31 -11.97
N GLN A 188 -12.42 -1.30 -11.19
CA GLN A 188 -12.66 -0.27 -10.18
C GLN A 188 -13.35 -0.87 -8.97
N TRP A 189 -12.89 -0.48 -7.78
CA TRP A 189 -13.59 -0.77 -6.54
C TRP A 189 -14.78 0.16 -6.34
N SER A 190 -15.85 -0.36 -5.75
CA SER A 190 -16.90 0.49 -5.22
C SER A 190 -16.39 1.38 -4.07
N PRO A 191 -17.01 2.54 -3.78
CA PRO A 191 -16.50 3.51 -2.81
C PRO A 191 -16.29 3.00 -1.39
N GLN A 192 -16.96 1.93 -0.97
CA GLN A 192 -16.77 1.28 0.34
C GLN A 192 -16.03 -0.06 0.24
N GLY A 193 -15.53 -0.40 -0.95
CA GLY A 193 -14.78 -1.63 -1.22
C GLY A 193 -15.61 -2.91 -1.17
N THR A 194 -16.95 -2.85 -1.12
CA THR A 194 -17.79 -4.06 -1.07
C THR A 194 -17.75 -4.84 -2.39
N TYR A 195 -17.73 -4.14 -3.51
CA TYR A 195 -17.84 -4.71 -4.85
C TYR A 195 -16.61 -4.37 -5.70
N LEU A 196 -16.16 -5.35 -6.48
CA LEU A 196 -15.19 -5.16 -7.56
C LEU A 196 -15.95 -5.10 -8.89
N ALA A 197 -15.79 -4.02 -9.65
CA ALA A 197 -16.33 -3.89 -11.00
C ALA A 197 -15.29 -4.29 -12.06
N THR A 198 -15.69 -5.20 -12.93
CA THR A 198 -14.94 -5.58 -14.14
C THR A 198 -15.71 -5.17 -15.38
N ILE A 199 -15.00 -4.67 -16.39
CA ILE A 199 -15.59 -4.07 -17.59
C ILE A 199 -15.27 -4.95 -18.78
N HIS A 200 -16.32 -5.37 -19.48
CA HIS A 200 -16.29 -6.27 -20.62
C HIS A 200 -16.96 -5.62 -21.81
N LEU A 201 -16.70 -6.11 -23.03
CA LEU A 201 -17.38 -5.60 -24.22
C LEU A 201 -18.92 -5.69 -24.13
N GLN A 202 -19.42 -6.72 -23.44
CA GLN A 202 -20.86 -6.97 -23.23
C GLN A 202 -21.47 -6.12 -22.10
N GLY A 203 -20.65 -5.47 -21.26
CA GLY A 203 -21.09 -4.67 -20.13
C GLY A 203 -20.27 -4.85 -18.87
N VAL A 204 -20.89 -4.65 -17.71
CA VAL A 204 -20.20 -4.58 -16.42
C VAL A 204 -20.62 -5.76 -15.54
N ALA A 205 -19.67 -6.37 -14.85
CA ALA A 205 -19.94 -7.40 -13.85
C ALA A 205 -19.41 -6.96 -12.48
N LEU A 206 -20.18 -7.26 -11.44
CA LEU A 206 -19.80 -7.03 -10.05
C LEU A 206 -19.46 -8.34 -9.36
N TRP A 207 -18.38 -8.31 -8.59
CA TRP A 207 -17.86 -9.42 -7.81
C TRP A 207 -17.76 -9.00 -6.35
N GLY A 208 -17.99 -9.92 -5.42
CA GLY A 208 -17.87 -9.65 -3.98
C GLY A 208 -17.85 -10.93 -3.16
N GLY A 209 -17.73 -10.79 -1.84
CA GLY A 209 -17.47 -11.92 -0.94
C GLY A 209 -15.96 -12.18 -0.75
N ALA A 210 -15.62 -13.20 0.02
CA ALA A 210 -14.23 -13.62 0.20
C ALA A 210 -13.75 -14.43 -1.01
N SER A 211 -14.64 -15.22 -1.62
CA SER A 211 -14.38 -16.01 -2.83
C SER A 211 -14.42 -15.21 -4.13
N PHE A 212 -14.84 -13.93 -4.09
CA PHE A 212 -15.09 -13.10 -5.28
C PHE A 212 -16.08 -13.75 -6.27
N GLU A 213 -17.20 -14.24 -5.76
CA GLU A 213 -18.29 -14.72 -6.61
C GLU A 213 -18.98 -13.57 -7.38
N ARG A 214 -19.52 -13.92 -8.56
CA ARG A 214 -20.24 -12.97 -9.40
C ARG A 214 -21.60 -12.66 -8.78
N ILE A 215 -21.83 -11.40 -8.43
CA ILE A 215 -23.08 -10.97 -7.78
C ILE A 215 -24.11 -10.56 -8.83
N ASN A 216 -23.78 -9.58 -9.67
CA ASN A 216 -24.69 -9.00 -10.65
C ASN A 216 -23.97 -8.73 -11.97
N ARG A 217 -24.74 -8.72 -13.07
CA ARG A 217 -24.29 -8.36 -14.41
C ARG A 217 -25.19 -7.26 -14.97
N PHE A 218 -24.58 -6.22 -15.50
CA PHE A 218 -25.25 -5.11 -16.17
C PHE A 218 -24.93 -5.17 -17.65
N ALA A 219 -25.92 -5.57 -18.45
CA ALA A 219 -25.79 -5.66 -19.89
C ALA A 219 -25.90 -4.27 -20.53
N HIS A 220 -24.75 -3.60 -20.66
CA HIS A 220 -24.62 -2.34 -21.39
C HIS A 220 -23.44 -2.47 -22.36
N PRO A 221 -23.69 -2.63 -23.66
CA PRO A 221 -22.63 -2.85 -24.64
C PRO A 221 -21.61 -1.71 -24.69
N GLU A 222 -20.33 -2.07 -24.85
CA GLU A 222 -19.20 -1.16 -25.08
C GLU A 222 -19.00 -0.08 -24.00
N VAL A 223 -19.36 -0.37 -22.74
CA VAL A 223 -19.12 0.55 -21.63
C VAL A 223 -17.64 0.92 -21.52
N LYS A 224 -17.39 2.24 -21.40
CA LYS A 224 -16.05 2.82 -21.24
C LYS A 224 -15.82 3.49 -19.90
N LEU A 225 -16.87 3.99 -19.25
CA LEU A 225 -16.76 4.67 -17.95
C LEU A 225 -17.84 4.17 -17.00
N ILE A 226 -17.49 4.03 -15.73
CA ILE A 226 -18.38 3.64 -14.65
C ILE A 226 -18.17 4.54 -13.44
N ASP A 227 -19.24 4.74 -12.66
CA ASP A 227 -19.21 5.52 -11.42
C ASP A 227 -20.25 4.99 -10.44
N PHE A 228 -19.93 5.02 -9.16
CA PHE A 228 -20.76 4.46 -8.11
C PHE A 228 -21.33 5.55 -7.22
N SER A 229 -22.53 5.33 -6.69
CA SER A 229 -23.05 6.17 -5.63
C SER A 229 -22.27 5.97 -4.31
N PRO A 230 -22.20 6.98 -3.41
CA PRO A 230 -21.39 6.92 -2.19
C PRO A 230 -21.69 5.74 -1.23
N TYR A 231 -22.92 5.24 -1.21
CA TYR A 231 -23.35 4.06 -0.44
C TYR A 231 -23.62 2.82 -1.31
N GLU A 232 -23.07 2.80 -2.54
CA GLU A 232 -23.03 1.60 -3.39
C GLU A 232 -24.42 1.06 -3.75
N ARG A 233 -25.45 1.91 -3.81
CA ARG A 233 -26.80 1.51 -4.24
C ARG A 233 -27.01 1.67 -5.73
N TYR A 234 -26.35 2.63 -6.36
CA TYR A 234 -26.49 2.89 -7.79
C TYR A 234 -25.14 2.81 -8.49
N LEU A 235 -25.17 2.29 -9.72
CA LEU A 235 -24.05 2.25 -10.64
C LEU A 235 -24.44 3.02 -11.90
N VAL A 236 -23.64 4.02 -12.26
CA VAL A 236 -23.75 4.76 -13.51
C VAL A 236 -22.77 4.15 -14.50
N THR A 237 -23.23 3.88 -15.72
CA THR A 237 -22.43 3.34 -16.81
C THR A 237 -22.58 4.22 -18.03
N TRP A 238 -21.49 4.45 -18.76
CA TRP A 238 -21.49 5.23 -19.98
C TRP A 238 -20.85 4.47 -21.14
N SER A 239 -21.53 4.51 -22.29
CA SER A 239 -21.07 3.96 -23.56
C SER A 239 -21.03 5.05 -24.64
N PRO A 240 -19.96 5.11 -25.47
CA PRO A 240 -19.92 6.02 -26.62
C PRO A 240 -20.97 5.63 -27.68
N ARG A 241 -21.33 4.35 -27.77
CA ARG A 241 -22.39 3.88 -28.65
C ARG A 241 -23.75 4.19 -28.02
N PRO A 242 -24.68 4.83 -28.75
CA PRO A 242 -26.04 4.99 -28.27
C PRO A 242 -26.70 3.63 -28.01
N ILE A 243 -27.56 3.57 -27.01
CA ILE A 243 -28.35 2.40 -26.66
C ILE A 243 -29.30 2.10 -27.82
N GLU A 244 -29.33 0.85 -28.24
CA GLU A 244 -30.22 0.29 -29.24
C GLU A 244 -31.26 -0.59 -28.53
N ALA A 245 -32.47 -0.64 -29.07
CA ALA A 245 -33.51 -1.54 -28.56
C ALA A 245 -33.08 -2.98 -28.81
N SER A 246 -33.19 -3.82 -27.79
CA SER A 246 -32.86 -5.24 -27.90
C SER A 246 -34.00 -6.07 -27.35
N ASN A 247 -34.51 -6.99 -28.16
CA ASN A 247 -35.51 -7.98 -27.74
C ASN A 247 -34.87 -9.18 -27.02
N SER A 248 -33.58 -9.11 -26.68
CA SER A 248 -32.91 -10.19 -25.96
C SER A 248 -33.34 -10.22 -24.49
N PRO A 249 -33.67 -11.39 -23.92
CA PRO A 249 -33.96 -11.52 -22.49
C PRO A 249 -32.81 -11.04 -21.58
N MET A 250 -31.59 -10.95 -22.12
CA MET A 250 -30.40 -10.49 -21.41
C MET A 250 -30.20 -8.98 -21.44
N SER A 251 -30.92 -8.23 -22.29
CA SER A 251 -30.80 -6.79 -22.41
C SER A 251 -32.08 -6.11 -21.89
N PRO A 252 -31.99 -5.25 -20.87
CA PRO A 252 -33.17 -4.61 -20.28
C PRO A 252 -33.57 -3.30 -20.97
N PHE A 253 -32.99 -2.98 -22.13
CA PHE A 253 -33.26 -1.73 -22.85
C PHE A 253 -34.51 -1.84 -23.72
N THR A 254 -35.39 -0.86 -23.57
CA THR A 254 -36.64 -0.74 -24.32
C THR A 254 -36.55 0.34 -25.40
N ASP A 255 -37.59 0.47 -26.22
CA ASP A 255 -37.67 1.53 -27.24
C ASP A 255 -37.56 2.96 -26.63
N GLU A 256 -37.92 3.14 -25.36
CA GLU A 256 -37.79 4.44 -24.66
C GLU A 256 -36.33 4.82 -24.34
N ASP A 257 -35.43 3.83 -24.32
CA ASP A 257 -34.03 4.00 -23.97
C ASP A 257 -33.15 4.31 -25.20
N VAL A 258 -33.70 4.16 -26.40
CA VAL A 258 -32.96 4.30 -27.66
C VAL A 258 -32.40 5.70 -27.83
N GLY A 259 -31.13 5.79 -28.21
CA GLY A 259 -30.42 7.06 -28.41
C GLY A 259 -29.81 7.66 -27.14
N ASN A 260 -30.03 7.05 -25.97
CA ASN A 260 -29.33 7.41 -24.74
C ASN A 260 -27.93 6.76 -24.69
N ASN A 261 -27.03 7.30 -23.88
CA ASN A 261 -25.65 6.77 -23.76
C ASN A 261 -25.28 6.38 -22.33
N VAL A 262 -26.05 6.87 -21.35
CA VAL A 262 -25.81 6.67 -19.94
C VAL A 262 -26.93 5.83 -19.37
N ALA A 263 -26.60 4.79 -18.62
CA ALA A 263 -27.55 3.95 -17.91
C ALA A 263 -27.22 3.93 -16.42
N VAL A 264 -28.25 4.11 -15.58
CA VAL A 264 -28.16 4.04 -14.12
C VAL A 264 -28.87 2.78 -13.64
N TRP A 265 -28.15 1.98 -12.86
CA TRP A 265 -28.54 0.66 -12.40
C TRP A 265 -28.65 0.62 -10.87
N ASP A 266 -29.54 -0.20 -10.33
CA ASP A 266 -29.55 -0.55 -8.91
C ASP A 266 -28.57 -1.72 -8.69
N VAL A 267 -27.57 -1.49 -7.85
CA VAL A 267 -26.48 -2.44 -7.57
C VAL A 267 -26.99 -3.69 -6.86
N VAL A 268 -28.01 -3.56 -6.00
CA VAL A 268 -28.52 -4.68 -5.19
C VAL A 268 -29.45 -5.55 -6.02
N THR A 269 -30.38 -4.93 -6.75
CA THR A 269 -31.38 -5.68 -7.54
C THR A 269 -30.91 -6.02 -8.95
N GLY A 270 -29.85 -5.40 -9.46
CA GLY A 270 -29.38 -5.60 -10.83
C GLY A 270 -30.22 -4.88 -11.89
N LYS A 271 -31.30 -4.19 -11.49
CA LYS A 271 -32.29 -3.63 -12.42
C LYS A 271 -31.86 -2.29 -12.99
N LEU A 272 -32.25 -2.04 -14.25
CA LEU A 272 -32.15 -0.73 -14.87
C LEU A 272 -33.11 0.23 -14.18
N VAL A 273 -32.61 1.35 -13.66
CA VAL A 273 -33.43 2.38 -13.01
C VAL A 273 -33.84 3.42 -14.05
N ARG A 274 -32.87 3.95 -14.81
CA ARG A 274 -33.13 4.99 -15.81
C ARG A 274 -31.96 5.15 -16.79
N THR A 275 -32.26 5.54 -18.03
CA THR A 275 -31.27 5.95 -19.03
C THR A 275 -31.30 7.45 -19.29
N PHE A 276 -30.18 8.01 -19.76
CA PHE A 276 -30.02 9.43 -20.03
C PHE A 276 -29.20 9.69 -21.31
N PRO A 277 -29.55 10.75 -22.07
CA PRO A 277 -28.79 11.16 -23.23
C PRO A 277 -27.53 11.94 -22.80
N MET A 278 -26.52 11.94 -23.67
CA MET A 278 -25.34 12.79 -23.52
C MET A 278 -25.71 14.27 -23.52
N VAL A 279 -25.22 14.98 -22.51
CA VAL A 279 -25.35 16.44 -22.43
C VAL A 279 -24.40 17.07 -23.45
N GLY A 280 -24.95 17.77 -24.44
CA GLY A 280 -24.18 18.44 -25.50
C GLY A 280 -24.14 17.72 -26.85
N ALA A 281 -24.74 16.53 -26.98
CA ALA A 281 -24.83 15.81 -28.26
C ALA A 281 -25.88 16.41 -29.23
N ALA A 282 -26.88 17.14 -28.71
CA ALA A 282 -28.03 17.60 -29.51
C ALA A 282 -28.02 19.12 -29.86
N ALA A 283 -26.95 19.86 -29.56
CA ALA A 283 -26.85 21.29 -29.90
C ALA A 283 -25.61 21.57 -30.76
N HIS A 284 -25.87 21.76 -32.07
CA HIS A 284 -24.95 22.14 -33.15
C HIS A 284 -24.26 20.99 -33.90
N ALA A 285 -25.00 20.37 -34.82
CA ALA A 285 -24.48 19.53 -35.91
C ALA A 285 -23.68 20.33 -36.99
N THR A 286 -23.08 21.46 -36.64
CA THR A 286 -22.48 22.42 -37.60
C THR A 286 -21.15 23.04 -37.14
N ALA A 287 -20.39 22.39 -36.25
CA ALA A 287 -19.08 22.92 -35.81
C ALA A 287 -17.94 21.92 -36.06
N ASP A 288 -16.77 22.47 -36.40
CA ASP A 288 -15.54 21.83 -36.88
C ASP A 288 -15.14 20.53 -36.14
N PRO A 289 -14.63 19.50 -36.85
CA PRO A 289 -14.21 18.22 -36.28
C PRO A 289 -12.90 18.27 -35.46
N THR A 290 -12.26 19.43 -35.32
CA THR A 290 -10.98 19.61 -34.61
C THR A 290 -11.12 19.91 -33.12
N GLU A 291 -12.31 20.28 -32.63
CA GLU A 291 -12.61 20.39 -31.20
C GLU A 291 -13.33 19.12 -30.72
N GLN A 292 -12.57 18.06 -30.46
CA GLN A 292 -13.07 16.92 -29.68
C GLN A 292 -13.49 17.43 -28.29
N LYS A 293 -14.79 17.73 -28.12
CA LYS A 293 -15.35 18.19 -26.84
C LYS A 293 -15.09 17.12 -25.77
N ARG A 294 -14.27 17.48 -24.77
CA ARG A 294 -13.95 16.63 -23.62
C ARG A 294 -15.23 16.31 -22.85
N ILE A 295 -15.51 15.02 -22.67
CA ILE A 295 -16.59 14.53 -21.80
C ILE A 295 -16.22 14.87 -20.35
N SER A 296 -17.11 15.57 -19.65
CA SER A 296 -16.96 15.82 -18.22
C SER A 296 -17.48 14.61 -17.45
N TRP A 297 -16.59 13.92 -16.73
CA TRP A 297 -16.89 12.76 -15.89
C TRP A 297 -16.38 13.01 -14.46
N PRO A 298 -17.12 12.63 -13.41
CA PRO A 298 -18.45 11.99 -13.42
C PRO A 298 -19.57 12.94 -13.86
N MET A 299 -20.50 12.44 -14.69
CA MET A 299 -21.63 13.23 -15.18
C MET A 299 -22.70 13.46 -14.09
N PHE A 300 -22.92 12.44 -13.28
CA PHE A 300 -23.82 12.50 -12.14
C PHE A 300 -23.00 12.67 -10.87
N LYS A 301 -23.13 13.83 -10.23
CA LYS A 301 -22.56 14.04 -8.90
C LYS A 301 -23.64 13.74 -7.86
N TRP A 302 -23.38 12.78 -6.99
CA TRP A 302 -24.31 12.32 -5.97
C TRP A 302 -24.25 13.21 -4.72
N SER A 303 -25.41 13.43 -4.09
CA SER A 303 -25.43 14.05 -2.77
C SER A 303 -24.81 13.10 -1.74
N PRO A 304 -24.22 13.62 -0.65
CA PRO A 304 -23.52 12.77 0.32
C PRO A 304 -24.43 11.83 1.11
N ASP A 305 -25.76 12.06 1.11
CA ASP A 305 -26.78 11.16 1.66
C ASP A 305 -27.37 10.21 0.62
N GLU A 306 -26.96 10.34 -0.65
CA GLU A 306 -27.47 9.57 -1.79
C GLU A 306 -28.98 9.75 -2.05
N LYS A 307 -29.61 10.77 -1.46
CA LYS A 307 -31.01 11.10 -1.74
C LYS A 307 -31.20 11.79 -3.09
N TYR A 308 -30.14 12.45 -3.57
CA TYR A 308 -30.18 13.22 -4.81
C TYR A 308 -28.99 12.89 -5.72
N ALA A 309 -29.23 12.88 -7.02
CA ALA A 309 -28.21 12.88 -8.05
C ALA A 309 -28.37 14.14 -8.88
N ALA A 310 -27.30 14.87 -9.15
CA ALA A 310 -27.36 16.07 -9.97
C ALA A 310 -26.46 15.94 -11.20
N ARG A 311 -26.88 16.53 -12.31
CA ARG A 311 -26.05 16.72 -13.51
C ARG A 311 -26.16 18.14 -14.01
N VAL A 312 -25.06 18.67 -14.53
CA VAL A 312 -25.00 20.01 -15.12
C VAL A 312 -25.23 19.94 -16.62
N THR A 313 -26.00 20.89 -17.14
CA THR A 313 -26.02 21.24 -18.56
C THR A 313 -25.30 22.57 -18.71
N PRO A 314 -24.01 22.57 -19.13
CA PRO A 314 -23.20 23.79 -19.17
C PRO A 314 -23.91 24.92 -19.90
N GLY A 315 -23.91 26.10 -19.29
CA GLY A 315 -24.55 27.32 -19.80
C GLY A 315 -26.05 27.45 -19.55
N GLN A 316 -26.75 26.39 -19.11
CA GLN A 316 -28.22 26.38 -19.08
C GLN A 316 -28.83 26.11 -17.70
N GLN A 317 -28.53 24.97 -17.08
CA GLN A 317 -29.26 24.51 -15.90
C GLN A 317 -28.54 23.39 -15.14
N ILE A 318 -28.91 23.24 -13.87
CA ILE A 318 -28.60 22.05 -13.06
C ILE A 318 -29.86 21.22 -12.91
N SER A 319 -29.80 19.95 -13.32
CA SER A 319 -30.92 19.00 -13.17
C SER A 319 -30.64 18.10 -11.97
N VAL A 320 -31.52 18.18 -10.97
CA VAL A 320 -31.44 17.38 -9.74
C VAL A 320 -32.52 16.31 -9.79
N TYR A 321 -32.13 15.06 -9.55
CA TYR A 321 -32.95 13.86 -9.54
C TYR A 321 -33.03 13.30 -8.12
N GLU A 322 -34.20 12.81 -7.72
CA GLU A 322 -34.47 12.22 -6.41
C GLU A 322 -34.46 10.69 -6.49
N THR A 323 -33.73 10.04 -5.59
CA THR A 323 -33.70 8.58 -5.47
C THR A 323 -34.94 8.09 -4.69
N PRO A 324 -35.47 6.88 -4.95
CA PRO A 324 -34.91 5.82 -5.80
C PRO A 324 -35.33 5.86 -7.28
N THR A 325 -36.34 6.65 -7.63
CA THR A 325 -36.91 6.65 -9.00
C THR A 325 -36.10 7.46 -10.00
N LEU A 326 -35.12 8.25 -9.54
CA LEU A 326 -34.39 9.24 -10.33
C LEU A 326 -35.33 10.17 -11.11
N SER A 327 -36.41 10.58 -10.45
CA SER A 327 -37.35 11.58 -10.97
C SER A 327 -36.82 12.98 -10.68
N MET A 328 -37.09 13.94 -11.57
CA MET A 328 -36.60 15.32 -11.36
C MET A 328 -37.22 15.95 -10.11
N LEU A 329 -36.40 16.50 -9.23
CA LEU A 329 -36.82 17.16 -8.00
C LEU A 329 -37.78 18.32 -8.33
N GLY A 330 -39.02 18.25 -7.85
CA GLY A 330 -40.06 19.24 -8.14
C GLY A 330 -40.46 19.32 -9.63
N LYS A 331 -40.19 18.27 -10.42
CA LYS A 331 -40.51 18.13 -11.86
C LYS A 331 -39.91 19.22 -12.77
N LYS A 332 -38.96 20.02 -12.28
CA LYS A 332 -38.31 21.11 -13.03
C LYS A 332 -36.84 21.18 -12.67
N SER A 333 -35.98 21.30 -13.69
CA SER A 333 -34.56 21.63 -13.53
C SER A 333 -34.40 23.02 -12.92
N ILE A 334 -33.31 23.22 -12.18
CA ILE A 334 -32.94 24.50 -11.61
C ILE A 334 -32.25 25.30 -12.73
N LYS A 335 -33.01 26.20 -13.34
CA LYS A 335 -32.49 27.09 -14.39
C LYS A 335 -31.49 28.06 -13.77
N ILE A 336 -30.22 27.90 -14.13
CA ILE A 336 -29.12 28.76 -13.71
C ILE A 336 -28.37 29.10 -14.99
N GLU A 337 -28.68 30.29 -15.52
CA GLU A 337 -28.09 30.77 -16.76
C GLU A 337 -26.57 30.92 -16.61
N GLY A 338 -25.82 30.37 -17.55
CA GLY A 338 -24.37 30.43 -17.51
C GLY A 338 -23.69 29.48 -16.51
N VAL A 339 -24.38 28.53 -15.87
CA VAL A 339 -23.70 27.60 -14.95
C VAL A 339 -22.60 26.81 -15.67
N PHE A 340 -21.39 26.80 -15.10
CA PHE A 340 -20.26 26.07 -15.68
C PHE A 340 -20.07 24.71 -15.00
N ASP A 341 -19.89 24.72 -13.68
CA ASP A 341 -19.70 23.51 -12.88
C ASP A 341 -20.32 23.67 -11.48
N PHE A 342 -20.54 22.54 -10.79
CA PHE A 342 -21.04 22.48 -9.43
C PHE A 342 -20.43 21.32 -8.65
N GLU A 343 -20.40 21.43 -7.33
CA GLU A 343 -19.94 20.38 -6.43
C GLU A 343 -20.85 20.29 -5.20
N TRP A 344 -21.05 19.08 -4.68
CA TRP A 344 -21.78 18.85 -3.44
C TRP A 344 -20.85 19.05 -2.24
N ALA A 345 -21.36 19.69 -1.19
CA ALA A 345 -20.65 19.76 0.08
C ALA A 345 -20.65 18.38 0.75
N PRO A 346 -19.49 17.80 1.08
CA PRO A 346 -19.40 16.55 1.84
C PRO A 346 -20.05 16.66 3.23
N MET A 347 -20.32 15.50 3.83
CA MET A 347 -20.80 15.41 5.22
C MET A 347 -19.64 15.26 6.19
N ASN A 348 -19.79 15.82 7.39
CA ASN A 348 -18.87 15.52 8.48
C ASN A 348 -19.21 14.18 9.15
N ASP A 349 -18.31 13.71 10.01
CA ASP A 349 -18.47 12.44 10.72
C ASP A 349 -19.75 12.37 11.56
N ALA A 350 -20.18 13.48 12.17
CA ALA A 350 -21.41 13.53 12.98
C ALA A 350 -22.68 13.47 12.12
N GLU A 351 -22.60 13.99 10.90
CA GLU A 351 -23.65 13.93 9.90
C GLU A 351 -23.83 12.53 9.36
N ARG A 352 -22.71 11.88 9.03
CA ARG A 352 -22.68 10.50 8.57
C ARG A 352 -23.21 9.53 9.63
N GLU A 353 -22.74 9.63 10.88
CA GLU A 353 -23.18 8.76 11.98
C GLU A 353 -24.68 8.89 12.26
N ALA A 354 -25.23 10.11 12.21
CA ALA A 354 -26.66 10.34 12.37
C ALA A 354 -27.46 9.71 11.21
N LEU A 355 -26.97 9.84 9.98
CA LEU A 355 -27.62 9.23 8.82
C LEU A 355 -27.58 7.69 8.87
N GLU A 356 -26.47 7.12 9.31
CA GLU A 356 -26.33 5.67 9.51
C GLU A 356 -27.28 5.16 10.60
N ALA A 357 -27.45 5.91 11.70
CA ALA A 357 -28.41 5.61 12.75
C ALA A 357 -29.87 5.64 12.25
N GLU A 358 -30.20 6.54 11.32
CA GLU A 358 -31.53 6.54 10.67
C GLU A 358 -31.69 5.33 9.73
N ARG A 359 -30.64 4.97 8.98
CA ARG A 359 -30.67 3.84 8.03
C ARG A 359 -30.73 2.47 8.69
N ASN A 360 -30.08 2.30 9.85
CA ASN A 360 -30.09 1.04 10.59
C ASN A 360 -31.30 0.91 11.54
N GLY A 361 -32.19 1.90 11.59
CA GLY A 361 -33.41 1.90 12.40
C GLY A 361 -33.21 2.21 13.89
N SER A 362 -31.99 2.55 14.32
CA SER A 362 -31.70 2.96 15.71
C SER A 362 -32.14 4.39 16.04
N ALA A 363 -32.32 5.24 15.03
CA ALA A 363 -32.89 6.57 15.13
C ALA A 363 -34.14 6.72 14.27
N LYS A 364 -35.04 7.64 14.66
CA LYS A 364 -36.24 7.95 13.87
C LYS A 364 -35.85 8.63 12.55
N PRO A 365 -36.43 8.25 11.40
CA PRO A 365 -36.19 8.93 10.13
C PRO A 365 -36.49 10.43 10.23
N GLY A 366 -35.55 11.27 9.80
CA GLY A 366 -35.69 12.74 9.87
C GLY A 366 -35.38 13.35 11.24
N SER A 367 -34.83 12.59 12.18
CA SER A 367 -34.32 13.10 13.46
C SER A 367 -33.19 14.13 13.28
N SER A 368 -32.45 14.05 12.16
CA SER A 368 -31.46 15.04 11.75
C SER A 368 -31.78 15.60 10.35
N ALA A 369 -32.99 16.14 10.15
CA ALA A 369 -33.34 16.82 8.91
C ALA A 369 -32.29 17.89 8.55
N ARG A 370 -31.45 17.58 7.56
CA ARG A 370 -30.32 18.40 7.14
C ARG A 370 -30.44 18.67 5.65
N GLU A 371 -30.23 19.93 5.29
CA GLU A 371 -30.22 20.34 3.89
C GLU A 371 -28.82 20.12 3.30
N ASN A 372 -28.75 19.38 2.20
CA ASN A 372 -27.52 19.21 1.44
C ASN A 372 -27.13 20.54 0.82
N LYS A 373 -25.86 20.92 0.88
CA LYS A 373 -25.37 22.16 0.27
C LYS A 373 -24.72 21.85 -1.07
N LEU A 374 -24.99 22.68 -2.07
CA LEU A 374 -24.45 22.58 -3.42
C LEU A 374 -23.81 23.92 -3.77
N ALA A 375 -22.52 23.90 -4.12
CA ALA A 375 -21.81 25.07 -4.63
C ALA A 375 -21.76 25.02 -6.15
N PHE A 376 -22.04 26.12 -6.81
CA PHE A 376 -21.93 26.25 -8.26
C PHE A 376 -21.35 27.61 -8.61
N TRP A 377 -20.79 27.71 -9.82
CA TRP A 377 -20.28 28.98 -10.31
C TRP A 377 -20.73 29.29 -11.74
N THR A 378 -20.86 30.58 -12.01
CA THR A 378 -21.19 31.15 -13.33
C THR A 378 -20.03 32.04 -13.77
N PRO A 379 -19.53 31.91 -15.01
CA PRO A 379 -18.48 32.76 -15.55
C PRO A 379 -19.01 34.16 -15.82
N GLU A 380 -18.08 35.07 -16.12
CA GLU A 380 -18.40 36.45 -16.47
C GLU A 380 -19.03 36.48 -17.87
N ILE A 381 -20.23 37.06 -17.97
CA ILE A 381 -20.95 37.31 -19.21
C ILE A 381 -21.09 38.81 -19.33
N THR A 382 -21.00 39.41 -20.52
CA THR A 382 -20.84 40.87 -20.78
C THR A 382 -21.42 41.85 -19.74
N ASN A 383 -22.65 41.64 -19.24
CA ASN A 383 -23.33 42.52 -18.27
C ASN A 383 -23.50 41.93 -16.85
N GLN A 384 -22.95 40.75 -16.55
CA GLN A 384 -23.04 40.09 -15.25
C GLN A 384 -21.66 39.59 -14.79
N PRO A 385 -21.21 39.96 -13.57
CA PRO A 385 -19.94 39.47 -13.05
C PRO A 385 -19.99 37.95 -12.83
N ALA A 386 -18.83 37.31 -12.85
CA ALA A 386 -18.72 35.93 -12.41
C ALA A 386 -19.24 35.80 -10.98
N ARG A 387 -19.95 34.70 -10.68
CA ARG A 387 -20.57 34.51 -9.37
C ARG A 387 -20.36 33.09 -8.90
N VAL A 388 -19.97 32.95 -7.64
CA VAL A 388 -19.99 31.67 -6.93
C VAL A 388 -21.11 31.72 -5.91
N SER A 389 -21.96 30.70 -5.94
CA SER A 389 -23.16 30.63 -5.12
C SER A 389 -23.23 29.30 -4.40
N LEU A 390 -23.61 29.35 -3.12
CA LEU A 390 -23.90 28.18 -2.29
C LEU A 390 -25.41 28.10 -2.08
N MET A 391 -26.01 27.00 -2.51
CA MET A 391 -27.43 26.72 -2.43
C MET A 391 -27.69 25.55 -1.47
N ALA A 392 -28.76 25.62 -0.69
CA ALA A 392 -29.24 24.50 0.10
C ALA A 392 -30.34 23.74 -0.64
N LEU A 393 -30.36 22.41 -0.52
CA LEU A 393 -31.34 21.51 -1.10
C LEU A 393 -31.95 20.63 0.00
N PRO A 394 -33.28 20.44 0.02
CA PRO A 394 -34.23 20.72 -1.07
C PRO A 394 -34.84 22.13 -1.09
N SER A 395 -34.55 23.00 -0.11
CA SER A 395 -35.18 24.33 0.01
C SER A 395 -34.91 25.29 -1.18
N ARG A 396 -33.83 25.04 -1.94
CA ARG A 396 -33.33 25.89 -3.04
C ARG A 396 -32.97 27.31 -2.60
N THR A 397 -32.73 27.50 -1.31
CA THR A 397 -32.34 28.79 -0.75
C THR A 397 -30.87 29.05 -1.04
N ILE A 398 -30.54 30.25 -1.52
CA ILE A 398 -29.15 30.69 -1.67
C ILE A 398 -28.65 31.12 -0.30
N LEU A 399 -27.72 30.36 0.27
CA LEU A 399 -27.12 30.62 1.58
C LEU A 399 -26.11 31.76 1.50
N ARG A 400 -25.27 31.74 0.46
CA ARG A 400 -24.22 32.74 0.24
C ARG A 400 -23.93 32.88 -1.24
N SER A 401 -23.57 34.09 -1.67
CA SER A 401 -23.06 34.34 -3.01
C SER A 401 -21.96 35.39 -2.98
N LYS A 402 -20.96 35.21 -3.83
CA LYS A 402 -19.82 36.11 -3.98
C LYS A 402 -19.66 36.46 -5.46
N ASN A 403 -19.63 37.75 -5.76
CA ASN A 403 -19.34 38.24 -7.11
C ASN A 403 -17.83 38.40 -7.27
N LEU A 404 -17.32 38.01 -8.43
CA LEU A 404 -15.93 38.01 -8.85
C LEU A 404 -15.83 38.73 -10.20
N PHE A 405 -14.68 39.37 -10.46
CA PHE A 405 -14.46 40.17 -11.67
C PHE A 405 -13.13 39.79 -12.33
N ASN A 406 -13.03 39.87 -13.66
CA ASN A 406 -11.84 39.50 -14.43
C ASN A 406 -11.42 38.04 -14.17
N VAL A 407 -12.41 37.14 -14.16
CA VAL A 407 -12.20 35.70 -13.89
C VAL A 407 -11.91 34.99 -15.20
N HIS A 408 -10.84 34.19 -15.22
CA HIS A 408 -10.54 33.28 -16.32
C HIS A 408 -11.10 31.89 -16.06
N ASP A 409 -10.86 31.33 -14.87
CA ASP A 409 -11.33 30.00 -14.48
C ASP A 409 -11.59 29.93 -12.96
N CYS A 410 -12.49 29.03 -12.56
CA CYS A 410 -12.86 28.79 -11.16
C CYS A 410 -12.93 27.27 -10.90
N LYS A 411 -12.21 26.81 -9.86
CA LYS A 411 -12.29 25.43 -9.38
C LYS A 411 -12.79 25.38 -7.94
N LEU A 412 -13.72 24.47 -7.67
CA LEU A 412 -14.34 24.28 -6.36
C LEU A 412 -13.63 23.12 -5.64
N HIS A 413 -13.07 23.39 -4.46
CA HIS A 413 -12.40 22.39 -3.64
C HIS A 413 -13.04 22.33 -2.25
N PHE A 414 -13.85 21.30 -1.99
CA PHE A 414 -14.41 21.04 -0.67
C PHE A 414 -13.42 20.30 0.22
N GLN A 415 -13.41 20.68 1.50
CA GLN A 415 -12.76 19.88 2.54
C GLN A 415 -13.61 18.64 2.82
N SER A 416 -12.97 17.49 3.12
CA SER A 416 -13.63 16.18 3.25
C SER A 416 -14.81 16.08 4.25
N ASN A 417 -14.84 16.89 5.32
CA ASN A 417 -15.94 17.00 6.29
C ASN A 417 -16.97 18.10 5.91
N GLY A 418 -16.74 18.81 4.80
CA GLY A 418 -17.60 19.91 4.36
C GLY A 418 -17.59 21.12 5.30
N ASP A 419 -16.51 21.31 6.07
CA ASP A 419 -16.39 22.47 6.97
C ASP A 419 -15.93 23.73 6.23
N PHE A 420 -15.09 23.54 5.20
CA PHE A 420 -14.53 24.60 4.39
C PHE A 420 -14.73 24.32 2.89
N LEU A 421 -14.90 25.39 2.12
CA LEU A 421 -14.87 25.38 0.66
C LEU A 421 -13.83 26.39 0.19
N CYS A 422 -12.83 25.94 -0.56
CA CYS A 422 -11.92 26.82 -1.27
C CYS A 422 -12.38 26.96 -2.72
N VAL A 423 -12.57 28.18 -3.18
CA VAL A 423 -12.72 28.47 -4.61
C VAL A 423 -11.39 29.01 -5.11
N LYS A 424 -10.72 28.24 -5.95
CA LYS A 424 -9.52 28.67 -6.66
C LYS A 424 -9.94 29.48 -7.88
N VAL A 425 -9.71 30.79 -7.85
CA VAL A 425 -10.11 31.72 -8.90
C VAL A 425 -8.87 32.20 -9.65
N ASP A 426 -8.67 31.73 -10.87
CA ASP A 426 -7.61 32.23 -11.74
C ASP A 426 -8.09 33.54 -12.37
N ARG A 427 -7.41 34.64 -12.03
CA ARG A 427 -7.74 36.00 -12.49
C ARG A 427 -6.69 36.49 -13.46
N HIS A 428 -7.06 37.50 -14.25
CA HIS A 428 -6.14 38.20 -15.12
C HIS A 428 -6.13 39.70 -14.79
N THR A 429 -4.99 40.34 -15.04
CA THR A 429 -4.91 41.81 -14.99
C THR A 429 -5.75 42.43 -16.10
N LYS A 430 -6.15 43.70 -15.94
CA LYS A 430 -6.97 44.42 -16.97
C LYS A 430 -6.35 44.41 -18.37
N THR A 431 -5.03 44.25 -18.47
CA THR A 431 -4.30 44.17 -19.74
C THR A 431 -4.26 42.76 -20.33
N GLY A 432 -4.72 41.74 -19.60
CA GLY A 432 -4.70 40.32 -19.99
C GLY A 432 -3.31 39.66 -19.99
N LYS A 433 -2.25 40.41 -19.66
CA LYS A 433 -0.85 39.96 -19.82
C LYS A 433 -0.35 39.07 -18.68
N THR A 434 -0.85 39.27 -17.47
CA THR A 434 -0.43 38.49 -16.29
C THR A 434 -1.63 37.84 -15.62
N LYS A 435 -1.47 36.57 -15.26
CA LYS A 435 -2.44 35.79 -14.50
C LYS A 435 -1.99 35.73 -13.04
N TYR A 436 -2.92 35.83 -12.11
CA TYR A 436 -2.71 35.67 -10.67
C TYR A 436 -3.90 34.91 -10.09
N CYS A 437 -3.75 34.29 -8.93
CA CYS A 437 -4.78 33.42 -8.36
C CYS A 437 -5.31 33.99 -7.04
N ASN A 438 -6.64 34.01 -6.89
CA ASN A 438 -7.27 34.29 -5.61
C ASN A 438 -7.87 33.00 -5.04
N LEU A 439 -7.58 32.71 -3.77
CA LEU A 439 -8.23 31.66 -3.02
C LEU A 439 -9.33 32.28 -2.16
N GLU A 440 -10.59 31.99 -2.49
CA GLU A 440 -11.75 32.42 -1.71
C GLU A 440 -12.18 31.27 -0.79
N LEU A 441 -11.95 31.42 0.51
CA LEU A 441 -12.15 30.40 1.53
C LEU A 441 -13.47 30.66 2.29
N PHE A 442 -14.47 29.83 2.04
CA PHE A 442 -15.79 29.87 2.67
C PHE A 442 -15.84 28.96 3.89
N ARG A 443 -16.33 29.49 5.01
CA ARG A 443 -16.51 28.75 6.28
C ARG A 443 -17.95 28.32 6.44
N LEU A 444 -18.26 27.08 6.09
CA LEU A 444 -19.63 26.60 5.86
C LEU A 444 -20.43 26.34 7.14
N ARG A 445 -19.74 26.22 8.29
CA ARG A 445 -20.33 25.93 9.61
C ARG A 445 -20.54 27.18 10.47
N GLU A 446 -19.88 28.28 10.13
CA GLU A 446 -20.03 29.53 10.85
C GLU A 446 -21.26 30.31 10.37
N LYS A 447 -21.82 31.11 11.27
CA LYS A 447 -22.98 31.96 10.95
C LYS A 447 -22.61 32.93 9.83
N ASP A 448 -23.52 33.13 8.89
CA ASP A 448 -23.39 34.03 7.73
C ASP A 448 -22.31 33.63 6.69
N ILE A 449 -21.65 32.47 6.88
CA ILE A 449 -20.64 31.90 5.97
C ILE A 449 -19.57 32.93 5.60
N PRO A 450 -18.70 33.30 6.56
CA PRO A 450 -17.64 34.26 6.30
C PRO A 450 -16.69 33.75 5.22
N VAL A 451 -16.21 34.69 4.40
CA VAL A 451 -15.34 34.43 3.25
C VAL A 451 -14.04 35.17 3.46
N GLN A 452 -12.93 34.45 3.52
CA GLN A 452 -11.58 35.01 3.53
C GLN A 452 -11.00 34.96 2.12
N VAL A 453 -10.29 36.01 1.71
CA VAL A 453 -9.61 36.07 0.41
C VAL A 453 -8.11 36.05 0.63
N ILE A 454 -7.42 35.11 -0.01
CA ILE A 454 -5.95 35.06 -0.05
C ILE A 454 -5.53 35.31 -1.50
N GLU A 455 -4.75 36.37 -1.73
CA GLU A 455 -4.21 36.72 -3.05
C GLU A 455 -2.84 36.08 -3.24
N ILE A 456 -2.69 35.29 -4.29
CA ILE A 456 -1.46 34.61 -4.68
C ILE A 456 -0.99 35.21 -6.01
N LYS A 457 0.19 35.79 -6.01
CA LYS A 457 0.76 36.47 -7.19
C LYS A 457 1.15 35.49 -8.29
N ASP A 458 1.61 34.30 -7.89
CA ASP A 458 2.12 33.26 -8.76
C ASP A 458 1.00 32.33 -9.25
N ALA A 459 1.27 31.55 -10.30
CA ALA A 459 0.29 30.61 -10.84
C ALA A 459 0.15 29.40 -9.90
N VAL A 460 -1.08 29.02 -9.56
CA VAL A 460 -1.36 27.85 -8.72
C VAL A 460 -1.46 26.59 -9.59
N ILE A 461 -0.56 25.65 -9.36
CA ILE A 461 -0.50 24.35 -10.05
C ILE A 461 -1.45 23.35 -9.38
N ALA A 462 -1.31 23.20 -8.06
CA ALA A 462 -2.07 22.23 -7.29
C ALA A 462 -2.55 22.79 -5.95
N PHE A 463 -3.71 22.32 -5.51
CA PHE A 463 -4.34 22.65 -4.25
C PHE A 463 -4.95 21.37 -3.67
N ALA A 464 -4.68 21.06 -2.41
CA ALA A 464 -5.32 19.94 -1.73
C ALA A 464 -5.54 20.21 -0.24
N TRP A 465 -6.76 19.92 0.21
CA TRP A 465 -7.15 19.95 1.63
C TRP A 465 -6.61 18.74 2.38
N GLU A 466 -6.24 18.96 3.64
CA GLU A 466 -6.01 17.86 4.58
C GLU A 466 -7.34 17.13 4.89
N PRO A 467 -7.41 15.81 4.68
CA PRO A 467 -8.57 15.00 5.07
C PRO A 467 -8.85 15.09 6.57
N ALA A 468 -10.10 15.33 6.93
CA ALA A 468 -10.57 15.61 8.29
C ALA A 468 -9.82 16.71 9.06
N GLY A 469 -8.98 17.51 8.38
CA GLY A 469 -8.14 18.54 8.97
C GLY A 469 -8.57 19.97 8.67
N GLN A 470 -7.83 20.94 9.22
CA GLN A 470 -8.03 22.39 9.04
C GLN A 470 -6.84 23.04 8.31
N ARG A 471 -6.03 22.23 7.61
CA ARG A 471 -4.85 22.65 6.86
C ARG A 471 -5.02 22.34 5.39
N PHE A 472 -4.28 23.03 4.53
CA PHE A 472 -4.18 22.71 3.12
C PHE A 472 -2.78 23.00 2.59
N CYS A 473 -2.43 22.35 1.48
CA CYS A 473 -1.17 22.54 0.78
C CYS A 473 -1.43 23.16 -0.59
N LEU A 474 -0.59 24.13 -0.95
CA LEU A 474 -0.64 24.89 -2.20
C LEU A 474 0.71 24.77 -2.91
N ILE A 475 0.69 24.40 -4.19
CA ILE A 475 1.88 24.43 -5.05
C ILE A 475 1.71 25.58 -6.04
N THR A 476 2.65 26.53 -6.01
CA THR A 476 2.71 27.66 -6.93
C THR A 476 3.95 27.59 -7.81
N SER A 477 3.93 28.27 -8.95
CA SER A 477 5.11 28.47 -9.78
C SER A 477 5.20 29.90 -10.30
N ASN A 478 6.44 30.39 -10.32
CA ASN A 478 6.78 31.74 -10.76
C ASN A 478 6.96 31.81 -12.29
N ASP A 479 6.92 30.68 -13.00
CA ASP A 479 7.11 30.62 -14.44
C ASP A 479 5.80 30.30 -15.19
N PRO A 480 5.16 31.30 -15.81
CA PRO A 480 3.87 31.13 -16.48
C PRO A 480 3.95 30.45 -17.86
N ASN A 481 5.15 30.23 -18.42
CA ASN A 481 5.33 29.71 -19.79
C ASN A 481 6.17 28.42 -19.81
N ILE A 482 5.59 27.30 -19.38
CA ILE A 482 6.21 25.99 -19.58
C ILE A 482 6.17 25.65 -21.07
N VAL A 483 7.32 25.74 -21.74
CA VAL A 483 7.56 25.21 -23.08
C VAL A 483 8.07 23.77 -22.94
N ASN A 484 7.47 22.84 -23.71
CA ASN A 484 7.89 21.46 -23.97
C ASN A 484 8.98 20.87 -23.05
N GLY A 485 8.56 20.16 -22.00
CA GLY A 485 9.38 19.13 -21.33
C GLY A 485 10.31 19.59 -20.19
N GLN A 486 10.40 20.88 -19.87
CA GLN A 486 11.09 21.34 -18.66
C GLN A 486 10.13 21.47 -17.47
N LEU A 487 10.53 20.92 -16.32
CA LEU A 487 9.78 21.05 -15.08
C LEU A 487 9.91 22.48 -14.52
N PRO A 488 8.79 23.16 -14.22
CA PRO A 488 8.82 24.46 -13.60
C PRO A 488 9.42 24.37 -12.20
N LYS A 489 10.13 25.42 -11.78
CA LYS A 489 10.43 25.60 -10.35
C LYS A 489 9.14 25.92 -9.62
N THR A 490 8.87 25.17 -8.56
CA THR A 490 7.65 25.27 -7.76
C THR A 490 7.96 25.66 -6.32
N ILE A 491 7.03 26.38 -5.69
CA ILE A 491 7.06 26.72 -4.28
C ILE A 491 5.88 26.01 -3.62
N VAL A 492 6.16 25.24 -2.58
CA VAL A 492 5.16 24.54 -1.79
C VAL A 492 4.87 25.37 -0.55
N THR A 493 3.61 25.71 -0.30
CA THR A 493 3.19 26.44 0.91
C THR A 493 2.07 25.72 1.63
N PHE A 494 2.25 25.52 2.93
CA PHE A 494 1.25 24.98 3.83
C PHE A 494 0.52 26.12 4.54
N TYR A 495 -0.81 26.02 4.58
CA TYR A 495 -1.70 26.95 5.26
C TYR A 495 -2.46 26.22 6.37
N GLY A 496 -2.80 26.94 7.44
CA GLY A 496 -3.59 26.42 8.54
C GLY A 496 -4.59 27.44 9.04
N TYR A 497 -5.73 26.95 9.51
CA TYR A 497 -6.76 27.79 10.12
C TYR A 497 -6.39 28.16 11.56
N ASP A 498 -6.27 29.45 11.85
CA ASP A 498 -6.09 29.97 13.20
C ASP A 498 -7.45 30.30 13.82
N GLN A 499 -7.91 29.49 14.77
CA GLN A 499 -9.20 29.68 15.45
C GLN A 499 -9.28 30.97 16.26
N ARG A 500 -8.15 31.53 16.71
CA ARG A 500 -8.13 32.78 17.51
C ARG A 500 -8.36 34.00 16.62
N LYS A 501 -7.73 34.01 15.44
CA LYS A 501 -7.88 35.09 14.45
C LYS A 501 -9.06 34.88 13.52
N GLY A 502 -9.56 33.65 13.41
CA GLY A 502 -10.66 33.29 12.53
C GLY A 502 -10.27 33.30 11.05
N ASP A 503 -8.99 33.17 10.73
CA ASP A 503 -8.43 33.30 9.38
C ASP A 503 -7.38 32.21 9.12
N PHE A 504 -7.24 31.80 7.86
CA PHE A 504 -6.15 30.96 7.38
C PHE A 504 -4.87 31.76 7.24
N LEU A 505 -3.79 31.24 7.82
CA LEU A 505 -2.46 31.82 7.79
C LEU A 505 -1.50 30.89 7.05
N SER A 506 -0.52 31.49 6.37
CA SER A 506 0.62 30.74 5.84
C SER A 506 1.45 30.23 7.02
N LEU A 507 1.61 28.92 7.11
CA LEU A 507 2.41 28.28 8.16
C LEU A 507 3.86 28.21 7.74
N ARG A 508 4.14 27.60 6.58
CA ARG A 508 5.51 27.39 6.10
C ARG A 508 5.56 27.24 4.59
N SER A 509 6.62 27.79 3.98
CA SER A 509 6.88 27.68 2.54
C SER A 509 8.22 27.02 2.27
N PHE A 510 8.28 26.20 1.23
CA PHE A 510 9.46 25.48 0.74
C PHE A 510 9.68 25.85 -0.73
N PRO A 511 10.60 26.78 -1.03
CA PRO A 511 10.91 27.19 -2.41
C PRO A 511 11.81 26.17 -3.14
N ASP A 512 12.02 26.39 -4.44
CA ASP A 512 12.95 25.65 -5.30
C ASP A 512 12.71 24.13 -5.40
N LYS A 513 11.44 23.70 -5.34
CA LYS A 513 11.02 22.32 -5.61
C LYS A 513 10.64 22.11 -7.08
N THR A 514 10.40 20.86 -7.48
CA THR A 514 9.93 20.50 -8.84
C THR A 514 8.62 19.68 -8.83
N VAL A 515 7.94 19.63 -7.69
CA VAL A 515 6.73 18.83 -7.46
C VAL A 515 5.49 19.49 -8.09
N ASN A 516 4.55 18.69 -8.59
CA ASN A 516 3.36 19.20 -9.26
C ASN A 516 2.03 18.62 -8.74
N ASN A 517 2.06 17.55 -7.95
CA ASN A 517 0.87 16.94 -7.36
C ASN A 517 0.99 16.83 -5.83
N VAL A 518 -0.17 16.91 -5.15
CA VAL A 518 -0.29 16.83 -3.69
C VAL A 518 -1.20 15.66 -3.33
N TYR A 519 -0.71 14.74 -2.51
CA TYR A 519 -1.44 13.55 -2.05
C TYR A 519 -1.40 13.48 -0.52
N TRP A 520 -2.56 13.68 0.12
CA TRP A 520 -2.68 13.56 1.56
C TRP A 520 -2.98 12.14 2.00
N SER A 521 -2.43 11.74 3.14
CA SER A 521 -2.88 10.53 3.83
C SER A 521 -4.37 10.67 4.20
N PRO A 522 -5.21 9.62 4.01
CA PRO A 522 -6.64 9.65 4.36
C PRO A 522 -6.93 9.98 5.82
N LYS A 523 -5.95 9.84 6.72
CA LYS A 523 -6.06 10.21 8.14
C LYS A 523 -5.56 11.62 8.47
N GLY A 524 -5.06 12.36 7.47
CA GLY A 524 -4.38 13.63 7.64
C GLY A 524 -2.94 13.46 8.15
N ARG A 525 -2.36 14.54 8.70
CA ARG A 525 -0.99 14.65 9.22
C ARG A 525 0.14 14.48 8.19
N HIS A 526 0.12 13.42 7.39
CA HIS A 526 1.16 13.14 6.39
C HIS A 526 0.71 13.64 5.01
N CYS A 527 1.62 14.31 4.32
CA CYS A 527 1.42 14.85 2.98
C CYS A 527 2.56 14.41 2.07
N LEU A 528 2.22 13.86 0.90
CA LEU A 528 3.18 13.45 -0.11
C LEU A 528 3.07 14.37 -1.32
N LEU A 529 4.20 14.87 -1.79
CA LEU A 529 4.28 15.70 -2.99
C LEU A 529 5.06 14.95 -4.06
N ALA A 530 4.44 14.74 -5.21
CA ALA A 530 5.05 13.96 -6.29
C ALA A 530 5.27 14.82 -7.53
N THR A 531 6.31 14.46 -8.28
CA THR A 531 6.59 14.97 -9.61
C THR A 531 6.13 13.95 -10.64
N LEU A 532 4.96 14.16 -11.25
CA LEU A 532 4.38 13.27 -12.26
C LEU A 532 4.51 13.84 -13.67
N GLY A 533 4.52 12.97 -14.69
CA GLY A 533 4.52 13.38 -16.10
C GLY A 533 5.83 13.98 -16.61
N SER A 534 6.93 13.83 -15.85
CA SER A 534 8.28 14.17 -16.29
C SER A 534 9.01 12.94 -16.80
N ASN A 535 9.86 13.12 -17.81
CA ASN A 535 10.73 12.06 -18.33
C ASN A 535 12.11 12.05 -17.67
N THR A 536 12.42 13.03 -16.82
CA THR A 536 13.79 13.24 -16.28
C THR A 536 13.86 13.29 -14.76
N LYS A 537 12.76 13.54 -14.07
CA LYS A 537 12.70 13.61 -12.61
C LYS A 537 11.44 12.93 -12.09
N PHE A 538 11.60 12.18 -11.00
CA PHE A 538 10.53 11.40 -10.40
C PHE A 538 10.55 11.52 -8.87
N ASP A 539 10.77 12.75 -8.40
CA ASP A 539 10.96 13.04 -6.97
C ASP A 539 9.61 12.95 -6.24
N VAL A 540 9.63 12.27 -5.10
CA VAL A 540 8.52 12.14 -4.14
C VAL A 540 8.99 12.65 -2.78
N ASP A 541 8.42 13.76 -2.34
CA ASP A 541 8.71 14.39 -1.05
C ASP A 541 7.67 13.97 0.00
N PHE A 542 8.12 13.40 1.11
CA PHE A 542 7.29 13.02 2.26
C PHE A 542 7.34 14.09 3.34
N PHE A 543 6.20 14.69 3.68
CA PHE A 543 6.05 15.67 4.75
C PHE A 543 5.23 15.11 5.92
N ASP A 544 5.68 15.39 7.14
CA ASP A 544 4.89 15.23 8.37
C ASP A 544 4.61 16.62 8.94
N LEU A 545 3.34 16.90 9.20
CA LEU A 545 2.90 18.19 9.72
C LEU A 545 2.84 18.28 11.25
N ASP A 546 2.91 17.15 11.95
CA ASP A 546 2.80 17.08 13.41
C ASP A 546 3.97 16.30 14.05
N LEU A 547 5.11 16.24 13.37
CA LEU A 547 6.33 15.62 13.91
C LEU A 547 6.74 16.37 15.20
N ASP A 548 7.02 15.62 16.28
CA ASP A 548 7.40 16.13 17.60
C ASP A 548 6.36 17.04 18.27
N ARG A 549 5.08 16.65 18.21
CA ARG A 549 3.97 17.40 18.83
C ARG A 549 4.18 17.76 20.32
N GLU A 550 4.96 16.99 21.07
CA GLU A 550 5.33 17.29 22.46
C GLU A 550 6.33 18.45 22.59
N ASP A 551 7.21 18.62 21.60
CA ASP A 551 8.12 19.77 21.50
C ASP A 551 7.45 20.96 20.82
N ALA A 552 6.51 20.74 19.90
CA ALA A 552 5.65 21.79 19.34
C ALA A 552 4.70 22.40 20.39
N ALA A 553 4.31 21.63 21.42
CA ALA A 553 3.57 22.15 22.58
C ALA A 553 4.45 23.02 23.50
N LYS A 554 5.78 22.88 23.43
CA LYS A 554 6.77 23.72 24.12
C LYS A 554 7.36 24.81 23.22
N ALA A 555 7.18 24.72 21.90
CA ALA A 555 7.58 25.74 20.96
C ALA A 555 6.81 27.03 21.26
N ASN A 556 7.54 28.15 21.38
CA ASN A 556 6.96 29.47 21.57
C ASN A 556 5.81 29.71 20.58
N GLU A 557 4.80 30.49 20.99
CA GLU A 557 3.71 31.01 20.15
C GLU A 557 4.17 31.80 18.89
N ALA A 558 5.48 31.87 18.62
CA ALA A 558 6.11 32.63 17.56
C ALA A 558 6.19 31.93 16.19
N ASP A 559 6.14 30.58 16.11
CA ASP A 559 6.19 29.85 14.82
C ASP A 559 5.18 28.67 14.75
N PRO A 560 3.93 28.92 14.32
CA PRO A 560 2.90 27.89 14.16
C PRO A 560 3.22 26.81 13.10
N GLY A 561 4.23 27.04 12.25
CA GLY A 561 4.63 26.12 11.17
C GLY A 561 5.85 25.25 11.49
N ALA A 562 6.44 25.37 12.69
CA ALA A 562 7.69 24.69 13.05
C ALA A 562 7.61 23.16 13.00
N ALA A 563 6.43 22.60 13.28
CA ALA A 563 6.14 21.16 13.25
C ALA A 563 6.09 20.56 11.83
N ILE A 564 5.92 21.41 10.80
CA ILE A 564 5.88 20.96 9.40
C ILE A 564 7.31 20.71 8.93
N ARG A 565 7.64 19.44 8.68
CA ARG A 565 8.96 19.00 8.25
C ARG A 565 8.88 18.09 7.04
N LEU A 566 9.85 18.26 6.14
CA LEU A 566 10.17 17.27 5.12
C LEU A 566 10.90 16.12 5.83
N VAL A 567 10.31 14.93 5.82
CA VAL A 567 10.86 13.72 6.41
C VAL A 567 11.94 13.15 5.51
N THR A 568 11.59 12.91 4.23
CA THR A 568 12.51 12.37 3.24
C THR A 568 12.08 12.75 1.83
N THR A 569 13.01 12.67 0.90
CA THR A 569 12.77 12.75 -0.54
C THR A 569 13.27 11.44 -1.16
N VAL A 570 12.41 10.77 -1.93
CA VAL A 570 12.77 9.53 -2.64
C VAL A 570 12.55 9.70 -4.14
N GLU A 571 13.27 8.93 -4.94
CA GLU A 571 13.12 8.91 -6.39
C GLU A 571 12.37 7.63 -6.81
N ALA A 572 11.21 7.79 -7.46
CA ALA A 572 10.40 6.68 -7.95
C ALA A 572 10.43 6.65 -9.49
N TYR A 573 11.51 6.13 -10.06
CA TYR A 573 11.73 6.09 -11.51
C TYR A 573 10.54 5.51 -12.28
N GLY A 574 10.10 6.21 -13.33
CA GLY A 574 9.00 5.75 -14.17
C GLY A 574 7.61 5.80 -13.51
N MET A 575 7.44 6.44 -12.35
CA MET A 575 6.11 6.57 -11.75
C MET A 575 5.18 7.41 -12.65
N THR A 576 3.96 6.94 -12.79
CA THR A 576 2.88 7.64 -13.49
C THR A 576 1.79 8.08 -12.51
N ASP A 577 1.58 7.28 -11.46
CA ASP A 577 0.49 7.45 -10.51
C ASP A 577 0.93 7.15 -9.08
N VAL A 578 0.23 7.76 -8.12
CA VAL A 578 0.42 7.61 -6.67
C VAL A 578 -0.91 7.41 -5.99
N GLU A 579 -1.01 6.41 -5.11
CA GLU A 579 -2.24 6.07 -4.39
C GLU A 579 -1.95 5.70 -2.94
N TRP A 580 -2.61 6.40 -2.01
CA TRP A 580 -2.57 6.08 -0.58
C TRP A 580 -3.48 4.91 -0.24
N ASP A 581 -3.01 4.08 0.68
CA ASP A 581 -3.87 3.05 1.25
C ASP A 581 -4.96 3.70 2.15
N PRO A 582 -6.12 3.05 2.35
CA PRO A 582 -7.22 3.62 3.13
C PRO A 582 -6.92 3.80 4.62
N SER A 583 -5.93 3.08 5.16
CA SER A 583 -5.51 3.23 6.54
C SER A 583 -4.58 4.44 6.73
N GLY A 584 -3.89 4.87 5.67
CA GLY A 584 -2.94 5.98 5.67
C GLY A 584 -1.54 5.62 6.15
N ARG A 585 -1.19 4.33 6.17
CA ARG A 585 0.10 3.76 6.57
C ARG A 585 1.06 3.58 5.39
N TYR A 586 0.52 3.27 4.22
CA TYR A 586 1.28 2.90 3.03
C TYR A 586 0.87 3.76 1.84
N VAL A 587 1.81 3.99 0.95
CA VAL A 587 1.56 4.64 -0.32
C VAL A 587 2.18 3.82 -1.45
N ALA A 588 1.40 3.61 -2.50
CA ALA A 588 1.84 2.92 -3.69
C ALA A 588 2.19 3.95 -4.77
N THR A 589 3.37 3.84 -5.35
CA THR A 589 3.76 4.55 -6.58
C THR A 589 3.91 3.51 -7.68
N TYR A 590 3.34 3.72 -8.85
CA TYR A 590 3.45 2.74 -9.93
C TYR A 590 3.57 3.39 -11.31
N GLY A 591 4.20 2.67 -12.23
CA GLY A 591 4.34 3.02 -13.63
C GLY A 591 3.41 2.16 -14.49
N SER A 592 2.40 2.78 -15.09
CA SER A 592 1.46 2.10 -15.98
C SER A 592 2.01 1.92 -17.40
N MET A 593 1.75 0.75 -17.99
CA MET A 593 1.98 0.47 -19.40
C MET A 593 1.06 1.34 -20.29
N TRP A 594 -0.14 1.71 -19.82
CA TRP A 594 -1.08 2.50 -20.62
C TRP A 594 -0.56 3.91 -20.92
N THR A 595 0.31 4.44 -20.07
CA THR A 595 0.97 5.74 -20.20
C THR A 595 2.41 5.62 -20.72
N ALA A 596 2.82 4.42 -21.18
CA ALA A 596 4.14 4.11 -21.71
C ALA A 596 5.30 4.50 -20.76
N SER A 597 5.18 4.12 -19.48
CA SER A 597 6.27 4.29 -18.51
C SER A 597 7.57 3.62 -18.96
N MET A 598 8.71 4.26 -18.69
CA MET A 598 10.05 3.72 -18.93
C MET A 598 10.34 2.46 -18.10
N GLU A 599 9.79 2.39 -16.89
CA GLU A 599 9.90 1.23 -15.99
C GLU A 599 8.50 0.85 -15.49
N SER A 600 7.90 -0.17 -16.11
CA SER A 600 6.61 -0.71 -15.65
C SER A 600 6.80 -1.52 -14.36
N GLY A 601 5.99 -1.21 -13.34
CA GLY A 601 6.11 -1.82 -12.02
C GLY A 601 5.44 -0.98 -10.94
N TYR A 602 5.55 -1.43 -9.69
CA TYR A 602 5.08 -0.68 -8.52
C TYR A 602 6.08 -0.74 -7.38
N SER A 603 6.06 0.31 -6.56
CA SER A 603 6.80 0.42 -5.31
C SER A 603 5.83 0.82 -4.20
N LEU A 604 5.84 0.07 -3.10
CA LEU A 604 5.11 0.37 -1.89
C LEU A 604 6.06 1.03 -0.90
N TRP A 605 5.64 2.16 -0.34
CA TRP A 605 6.37 2.92 0.67
C TRP A 605 5.54 3.02 1.94
N ASP A 606 6.19 3.07 3.09
CA ASP A 606 5.53 3.48 4.32
C ASP A 606 5.34 5.02 4.34
N PHE A 607 4.56 5.52 5.30
CA PHE A 607 4.32 6.96 5.47
C PHE A 607 5.58 7.79 5.80
N ARG A 608 6.71 7.13 6.13
CA ARG A 608 8.01 7.77 6.39
C ARG A 608 8.89 7.81 5.14
N GLY A 609 8.45 7.19 4.04
CA GLY A 609 9.21 7.06 2.79
C GLY A 609 10.22 5.91 2.79
N GLN A 610 10.11 4.95 3.73
CA GLN A 610 10.85 3.70 3.67
C GLN A 610 10.15 2.73 2.71
N ARG A 611 10.91 2.15 1.77
CA ARG A 611 10.39 1.20 0.79
C ARG A 611 10.09 -0.14 1.45
N VAL A 612 8.86 -0.62 1.31
CA VAL A 612 8.38 -1.90 1.83
C VAL A 612 8.48 -2.99 0.76
N GLU A 613 8.06 -2.68 -0.47
CA GLU A 613 8.05 -3.62 -1.58
C GLU A 613 8.41 -2.89 -2.88
N GLU A 614 9.16 -3.53 -3.77
CA GLU A 614 9.38 -3.08 -5.14
C GLU A 614 9.24 -4.29 -6.06
N ALA A 615 8.39 -4.15 -7.08
CA ALA A 615 8.20 -5.17 -8.10
C ALA A 615 8.27 -4.52 -9.48
N LYS A 616 9.34 -4.84 -10.20
CA LYS A 616 9.48 -4.50 -11.63
C LYS A 616 8.75 -5.55 -12.44
N VAL A 617 7.65 -5.15 -13.09
CA VAL A 617 6.75 -6.08 -13.77
C VAL A 617 6.44 -5.54 -15.16
N GLU A 618 6.85 -6.27 -16.19
CA GLU A 618 6.51 -5.93 -17.56
C GLU A 618 4.99 -5.99 -17.78
N ARG A 619 4.46 -5.08 -18.60
CA ARG A 619 3.02 -4.96 -18.90
C ARG A 619 2.15 -4.74 -17.66
N PHE A 620 2.69 -4.08 -16.62
CA PHE A 620 1.92 -3.60 -15.49
C PHE A 620 0.90 -2.54 -15.93
N LYS A 621 -0.38 -2.74 -15.66
CA LYS A 621 -1.44 -1.84 -16.14
C LYS A 621 -1.95 -0.92 -15.03
N GLN A 622 -2.32 -1.48 -13.88
CA GLN A 622 -3.04 -0.75 -12.83
C GLN A 622 -2.77 -1.36 -11.45
N LEU A 623 -2.64 -0.48 -10.45
CA LEU A 623 -2.72 -0.79 -9.03
C LEU A 623 -3.91 -0.03 -8.45
N LEU A 624 -4.72 -0.68 -7.60
CA LEU A 624 -5.78 0.01 -6.84
C LEU A 624 -5.89 -0.55 -5.42
N TRP A 625 -5.94 0.34 -4.44
CA TRP A 625 -6.25 -0.05 -3.07
C TRP A 625 -7.75 -0.33 -2.92
N ARG A 626 -8.10 -1.38 -2.17
CA ARG A 626 -9.50 -1.68 -1.82
C ARG A 626 -9.97 -0.68 -0.76
N PRO A 627 -10.95 0.21 -1.05
CA PRO A 627 -11.44 1.18 -0.07
C PRO A 627 -12.03 0.51 1.17
N ARG A 628 -12.03 1.24 2.29
CA ARG A 628 -12.67 0.78 3.53
C ARG A 628 -13.95 1.58 3.78
N PRO A 629 -15.04 0.94 4.22
CA PRO A 629 -16.19 1.66 4.72
C PRO A 629 -15.81 2.49 5.95
N PRO A 630 -16.65 3.48 6.32
CA PRO A 630 -16.53 4.18 7.59
C PRO A 630 -16.39 3.20 8.77
N THR A 631 -15.65 3.63 9.80
CA THR A 631 -15.41 2.80 10.97
C THR A 631 -16.72 2.41 11.66
N LEU A 632 -16.88 1.12 11.96
CA LEU A 632 -18.04 0.60 12.71
C LEU A 632 -17.93 0.88 14.22
N LEU A 633 -16.79 1.41 14.69
CA LEU A 633 -16.54 1.69 16.09
C LEU A 633 -17.28 2.96 16.53
N SER A 634 -18.00 2.87 17.65
CA SER A 634 -18.62 4.04 18.27
C SER A 634 -17.58 5.06 18.73
N ARG A 635 -17.98 6.32 18.86
CA ARG A 635 -17.07 7.37 19.39
C ARG A 635 -16.51 7.03 20.76
N GLU A 636 -17.28 6.35 21.59
CA GLU A 636 -16.85 5.92 22.93
C GLU A 636 -15.78 4.83 22.84
N GLN A 637 -15.96 3.85 21.96
CA GLN A 637 -14.95 2.82 21.70
C GLN A 637 -13.66 3.44 21.14
N GLN A 638 -13.78 4.35 20.18
CA GLN A 638 -12.62 5.08 19.64
C GLN A 638 -11.91 5.89 20.73
N ARG A 639 -12.64 6.54 21.64
CA ARG A 639 -12.04 7.25 22.79
C ARG A 639 -11.33 6.30 23.75
N THR A 640 -11.92 5.13 24.04
CA THR A 640 -11.30 4.09 24.85
C THR A 640 -10.02 3.57 24.22
N ILE A 641 -10.01 3.29 22.92
CA ILE A 641 -8.81 2.88 22.17
C ILE A 641 -7.74 3.96 22.25
N ARG A 642 -8.09 5.24 22.03
CA ARG A 642 -7.15 6.35 22.17
C ARG A 642 -6.58 6.48 23.59
N ARG A 643 -7.38 6.22 24.62
CA ARG A 643 -6.94 6.24 26.03
C ARG A 643 -5.97 5.11 26.34
N ASN A 644 -6.22 3.93 25.80
CA ASN A 644 -5.43 2.72 26.03
C ASN A 644 -4.41 2.46 24.91
N LEU A 645 -4.09 3.48 24.09
CA LEU A 645 -3.26 3.32 22.89
C LEU A 645 -1.89 2.72 23.20
N ARG A 646 -1.30 3.05 24.35
CA ARG A 646 0.01 2.50 24.79
C ARG A 646 -0.03 0.99 25.01
N GLU A 647 -1.14 0.47 25.53
CA GLU A 647 -1.31 -0.97 25.79
C GLU A 647 -1.49 -1.73 24.48
N TYR A 648 -2.33 -1.22 23.58
CA TYR A 648 -2.49 -1.78 22.24
C TYR A 648 -1.21 -1.69 21.41
N SER A 649 -0.47 -0.57 21.46
CA SER A 649 0.82 -0.41 20.77
C SER A 649 1.79 -1.51 21.16
N ARG A 650 1.94 -1.77 22.47
CA ARG A 650 2.82 -2.84 22.96
C ARG A 650 2.39 -4.22 22.45
N GLN A 651 1.10 -4.52 22.48
CA GLN A 651 0.59 -5.81 21.97
C GLN A 651 0.86 -5.99 20.46
N PHE A 652 0.65 -4.94 19.68
CA PHE A 652 0.92 -4.98 18.23
C PHE A 652 2.43 -5.04 17.94
N GLU A 653 3.26 -4.32 18.68
CA GLU A 653 4.72 -4.41 18.55
C GLU A 653 5.25 -5.81 18.89
N GLU A 654 4.74 -6.45 19.95
CA GLU A 654 5.09 -7.83 20.30
C GLU A 654 4.66 -8.83 19.20
N GLN A 655 3.45 -8.68 18.66
CA GLN A 655 2.97 -9.53 17.55
C GLN A 655 3.77 -9.30 16.27
N ASP A 656 4.07 -8.05 15.92
CA ASP A 656 4.85 -7.70 14.73
C ASP A 656 6.26 -8.27 14.79
N GLN A 657 6.89 -8.29 15.97
CA GLN A 657 8.21 -8.91 16.18
C GLN A 657 8.16 -10.43 15.99
N LEU A 658 7.10 -11.09 16.47
CA LEU A 658 6.91 -12.54 16.30
C LEU A 658 6.64 -12.90 14.83
N ASP A 659 5.77 -12.15 14.15
CA ASP A 659 5.45 -12.37 12.74
C ASP A 659 6.70 -12.18 11.86
N ALA A 660 7.48 -11.12 12.09
CA ALA A 660 8.71 -10.85 11.35
C ALA A 660 9.78 -11.94 11.57
N ALA A 661 9.86 -12.52 12.77
CA ALA A 661 10.76 -13.63 13.05
C ALA A 661 10.35 -14.93 12.31
N ASN A 662 9.05 -15.22 12.26
CA ASN A 662 8.52 -16.39 11.55
C ASN A 662 8.66 -16.27 10.03
N GLU A 663 8.28 -15.13 9.44
CA GLU A 663 8.37 -14.90 7.99
C GLU A 663 9.81 -14.96 7.49
N ASN A 664 10.77 -14.45 8.27
CA ASN A 664 12.18 -14.54 7.92
C ASN A 664 12.66 -16.00 7.92
N SER A 665 12.19 -16.83 8.86
CA SER A 665 12.50 -18.27 8.88
C SER A 665 11.93 -19.01 7.66
N GLU A 666 10.68 -18.72 7.27
CA GLU A 666 10.04 -19.35 6.11
C GLU A 666 10.65 -18.90 4.78
N LEU A 667 10.99 -17.61 4.66
CA LEU A 667 11.69 -17.07 3.48
C LEU A 667 13.08 -17.68 3.32
N VAL A 668 13.81 -17.85 4.44
CA VAL A 668 15.11 -18.53 4.45
C VAL A 668 14.93 -19.98 4.01
N GLU A 669 13.99 -20.74 4.59
CA GLU A 669 13.73 -22.13 4.21
C GLU A 669 13.33 -22.28 2.73
N ARG A 670 12.47 -21.39 2.22
CA ARG A 670 12.06 -21.39 0.81
C ARG A 670 13.21 -21.02 -0.14
N ARG A 671 14.06 -20.05 0.24
CA ARG A 671 15.25 -19.68 -0.54
C ARG A 671 16.25 -20.82 -0.57
N THR A 672 16.53 -21.45 0.57
CA THR A 672 17.42 -22.62 0.67
C THR A 672 16.89 -23.76 -0.21
N ARG A 673 15.59 -24.06 -0.15
CA ARG A 673 14.98 -25.09 -1.00
C ARG A 673 15.08 -24.80 -2.49
N LEU A 674 14.79 -23.57 -2.93
CA LEU A 674 14.86 -23.20 -4.35
C LEU A 674 16.31 -23.18 -4.85
N LEU A 675 17.26 -22.76 -4.01
CA LEU A 675 18.70 -22.86 -4.29
C LEU A 675 19.12 -24.33 -4.44
N ASP A 676 18.65 -25.21 -3.56
CA ASP A 676 18.94 -26.64 -3.62
C ASP A 676 18.34 -27.29 -4.88
N GLU A 677 17.09 -26.96 -5.22
CA GLU A 677 16.42 -27.43 -6.44
C GLU A 677 17.12 -26.93 -7.70
N TRP A 678 17.54 -25.66 -7.74
CA TRP A 678 18.31 -25.09 -8.85
C TRP A 678 19.70 -25.72 -8.96
N ASN A 679 20.40 -25.92 -7.84
CA ASN A 679 21.72 -26.55 -7.80
C ASN A 679 21.66 -28.04 -8.17
N ALA A 680 20.58 -28.75 -7.80
CA ALA A 680 20.30 -30.11 -8.26
C ALA A 680 20.06 -30.15 -9.77
N TRP A 681 19.21 -29.27 -10.30
CA TRP A 681 18.94 -29.19 -11.75
C TRP A 681 20.19 -28.82 -12.56
N ARG A 682 21.00 -27.87 -12.07
CA ARG A 682 22.27 -27.49 -12.70
C ARG A 682 23.27 -28.63 -12.72
N ARG A 683 23.40 -29.40 -11.63
CA ARG A 683 24.24 -30.61 -11.59
C ARG A 683 23.77 -31.64 -12.59
N GLU A 684 22.47 -31.93 -12.62
CA GLU A 684 21.90 -32.89 -13.56
C GLU A 684 22.14 -32.48 -15.02
N CYS A 685 21.90 -31.21 -15.36
CA CYS A 685 22.16 -30.69 -16.69
C CYS A 685 23.66 -30.71 -17.04
N ARG A 686 24.56 -30.47 -16.08
CA ARG A 686 26.02 -30.53 -16.28
C ARG A 686 26.48 -31.97 -16.52
N GLU A 687 25.98 -32.93 -15.74
CA GLU A 687 26.23 -34.36 -15.91
C GLU A 687 25.71 -34.86 -17.26
N GLN A 688 24.49 -34.48 -17.65
CA GLN A 688 23.94 -34.85 -18.97
C GLN A 688 24.76 -34.24 -20.12
N LEU A 689 25.29 -33.03 -19.95
CA LEU A 689 26.13 -32.37 -20.96
C LEU A 689 27.52 -33.02 -21.06
N GLU A 690 28.11 -33.40 -19.93
CA GLU A 690 29.38 -34.14 -19.87
C GLU A 690 29.24 -35.55 -20.43
N GLU A 691 28.15 -36.24 -20.13
CA GLU A 691 27.86 -37.55 -20.69
C GLU A 691 27.71 -37.48 -22.22
N LYS A 692 26.93 -36.51 -22.72
CA LYS A 692 26.82 -36.27 -24.17
C LYS A 692 28.16 -35.90 -24.81
N ARG A 693 29.04 -35.16 -24.12
CA ARG A 693 30.39 -34.83 -24.62
C ARG A 693 31.35 -36.00 -24.60
N ARG A 694 31.26 -36.87 -23.59
CA ARG A 694 32.02 -38.11 -23.45
C ARG A 694 31.68 -39.08 -24.57
N VAL A 695 30.39 -39.25 -24.86
CA VAL A 695 29.89 -40.04 -25.99
C VAL A 695 30.36 -39.46 -27.34
N LEU A 696 30.51 -38.14 -27.44
CA LEU A 696 30.99 -37.44 -28.65
C LEU A 696 32.53 -37.26 -28.71
N GLY A 697 33.30 -37.82 -27.76
CA GLY A 697 34.77 -37.82 -27.76
C GLY A 697 35.46 -36.45 -27.65
N LYS A 698 34.79 -35.42 -27.08
CA LYS A 698 35.33 -34.04 -26.97
C LYS A 698 35.82 -33.74 -25.55
N GLN A 699 37.00 -33.10 -25.45
CA GLN A 699 37.61 -32.63 -24.19
C GLN A 699 36.77 -31.51 -23.51
N PRO A 700 36.84 -31.36 -22.17
CA PRO A 700 36.08 -30.35 -21.42
C PRO A 700 36.46 -28.90 -21.80
N LYS A 701 35.47 -28.00 -21.82
CA LYS A 701 35.60 -26.62 -22.35
C LYS A 701 36.07 -25.65 -21.26
N LYS A 702 37.22 -24.98 -21.46
CA LYS A 702 37.87 -24.00 -20.53
C LYS A 702 36.97 -22.86 -20.02
N SER A 703 35.90 -22.50 -20.73
CA SER A 703 34.96 -21.45 -20.29
C SER A 703 34.11 -21.86 -19.08
N LEU A 704 34.01 -23.15 -18.77
CA LEU A 704 33.33 -23.67 -17.58
C LEU A 704 34.22 -23.59 -16.33
N LEU A 705 35.55 -23.68 -16.48
CA LEU A 705 36.51 -23.56 -15.39
C LEU A 705 36.61 -22.12 -14.85
N LYS A 706 36.52 -21.11 -15.72
CA LYS A 706 36.49 -19.70 -15.29
C LYS A 706 35.16 -19.29 -14.65
N ALA A 707 34.07 -19.97 -14.98
CA ALA A 707 32.80 -19.79 -14.30
C ALA A 707 32.82 -20.45 -12.91
N GLN A 708 33.52 -21.59 -12.76
CA GLN A 708 33.81 -22.20 -11.44
C GLN A 708 34.64 -21.28 -10.55
N GLU A 709 35.73 -20.68 -11.06
CA GLU A 709 36.59 -19.78 -10.27
C GLU A 709 35.89 -18.46 -9.85
N ALA A 710 34.86 -18.03 -10.59
CA ALA A 710 34.05 -16.85 -10.25
C ALA A 710 32.85 -17.19 -9.36
N GLU A 711 32.25 -18.39 -9.51
CA GLU A 711 31.25 -18.93 -8.58
C GLU A 711 31.88 -19.21 -7.20
N GLU A 712 33.11 -19.74 -7.14
CA GLU A 712 33.83 -19.98 -5.87
C GLU A 712 34.11 -18.67 -5.11
N ALA A 713 34.31 -17.53 -5.80
CA ALA A 713 34.59 -16.25 -5.16
C ALA A 713 33.34 -15.53 -4.60
N ASP A 714 32.16 -15.72 -5.22
CA ASP A 714 30.88 -15.20 -4.69
C ASP A 714 30.28 -16.15 -3.63
N GLU A 715 30.47 -17.49 -3.76
CA GLU A 715 30.19 -18.45 -2.69
C GLU A 715 31.11 -18.22 -1.47
N GLU A 716 32.38 -17.81 -1.65
CA GLU A 716 33.32 -17.47 -0.55
C GLU A 716 32.92 -16.24 0.29
N VAL A 717 31.98 -15.39 -0.16
CA VAL A 717 31.47 -14.26 0.64
C VAL A 717 30.31 -14.69 1.54
N GLU A 718 29.51 -15.68 1.12
CA GLU A 718 28.49 -16.33 1.96
C GLU A 718 29.07 -17.48 2.82
N ASP A 719 30.27 -17.98 2.51
CA ASP A 719 31.00 -19.03 3.26
C ASP A 719 32.03 -18.47 4.28
N ARG A 720 31.97 -17.18 4.61
CA ARG A 720 32.87 -16.60 5.64
C ARG A 720 32.40 -16.97 7.04
N SER A 721 33.25 -17.72 7.76
CA SER A 721 32.92 -18.21 9.09
C SER A 721 32.59 -17.09 10.09
N LYS A 722 31.64 -17.34 10.99
CA LYS A 722 31.35 -16.54 12.19
C LYS A 722 32.00 -17.21 13.39
N ALA A 723 32.55 -16.44 14.34
CA ALA A 723 33.23 -17.01 15.50
C ALA A 723 33.21 -16.09 16.72
N TYR A 724 33.34 -16.69 17.91
CA TYR A 724 33.80 -15.98 19.08
C TYR A 724 35.32 -15.81 18.99
N ALA A 725 35.83 -14.68 19.47
CA ALA A 725 37.26 -14.41 19.49
C ALA A 725 37.73 -13.97 20.88
N THR A 726 38.92 -14.38 21.30
CA THR A 726 39.53 -13.89 22.54
C THR A 726 41.03 -13.71 22.40
N LEU A 727 41.61 -12.74 23.11
CA LEU A 727 43.05 -12.48 23.12
C LEU A 727 43.72 -13.20 24.29
N LEU A 728 44.80 -13.93 24.00
CA LEU A 728 45.64 -14.58 24.99
C LEU A 728 47.13 -14.28 24.75
N THR A 729 47.70 -13.40 25.57
CA THR A 729 49.14 -13.05 25.52
C THR A 729 49.96 -13.72 26.63
N LYS A 730 49.34 -14.09 27.75
CA LYS A 730 50.01 -14.60 28.95
C LYS A 730 49.44 -15.94 29.40
N ARG A 731 50.33 -16.82 29.86
CA ARG A 731 49.98 -18.14 30.40
C ARG A 731 49.01 -18.07 31.59
N SER A 732 49.08 -17.03 32.42
CA SER A 732 48.20 -16.86 33.58
C SER A 732 46.72 -16.71 33.24
N TYR A 733 46.38 -16.38 31.99
CA TYR A 733 44.99 -16.28 31.51
C TYR A 733 44.50 -17.55 30.79
N LEU A 734 45.38 -18.54 30.61
CA LEU A 734 45.04 -19.85 30.04
C LEU A 734 43.83 -20.53 30.73
N PRO A 735 43.72 -20.58 32.08
CA PRO A 735 42.58 -21.21 32.72
C PRO A 735 41.27 -20.46 32.44
N GLY A 736 41.33 -19.12 32.34
CA GLY A 736 40.18 -18.31 31.92
C GLY A 736 39.72 -18.65 30.50
N ALA A 737 40.64 -18.65 29.53
CA ALA A 737 40.33 -18.96 28.13
C ALA A 737 39.76 -20.37 27.94
N LEU A 738 40.27 -21.36 28.69
CA LEU A 738 39.76 -22.73 28.66
C LEU A 738 38.37 -22.85 29.28
N VAL A 739 38.11 -22.16 30.39
CA VAL A 739 36.77 -22.10 31.00
C VAL A 739 35.79 -21.39 30.08
N LEU A 740 36.19 -20.28 29.45
CA LEU A 740 35.36 -19.58 28.47
C LEU A 740 34.97 -20.51 27.32
N HIS A 741 35.94 -21.18 26.70
CA HIS A 741 35.70 -22.17 25.65
C HIS A 741 34.73 -23.26 26.10
N GLN A 742 35.02 -23.91 27.24
CA GLN A 742 34.18 -24.99 27.75
C GLN A 742 32.77 -24.49 28.06
N SER A 743 32.63 -23.27 28.58
CA SER A 743 31.33 -22.69 28.89
C SER A 743 30.50 -22.42 27.63
N LEU A 744 31.10 -21.95 26.53
CA LEU A 744 30.41 -21.81 25.25
C LEU A 744 29.93 -23.16 24.70
N VAL A 745 30.77 -24.20 24.83
CA VAL A 745 30.42 -25.58 24.42
C VAL A 745 29.30 -26.15 25.29
N ASP A 746 29.37 -25.99 26.61
CA ASP A 746 28.35 -26.46 27.57
C ASP A 746 26.99 -25.80 27.30
N GLN A 747 26.99 -24.55 26.83
CA GLN A 747 25.78 -23.83 26.44
C GLN A 747 25.32 -24.10 25.00
N GLY A 748 25.96 -25.03 24.28
CA GLY A 748 25.54 -25.47 22.96
C GLY A 748 25.74 -24.41 21.86
N SER A 749 26.80 -23.61 21.95
CA SER A 749 27.12 -22.66 20.89
C SER A 749 27.39 -23.37 19.56
N ALA A 750 26.80 -22.87 18.47
CA ALA A 750 27.06 -23.35 17.12
C ALA A 750 28.39 -22.84 16.55
N TYR A 751 28.99 -21.83 17.19
CA TYR A 751 30.15 -21.10 16.66
C TYR A 751 31.42 -21.41 17.45
N PRO A 752 32.58 -21.57 16.76
CA PRO A 752 33.84 -21.87 17.43
C PRO A 752 34.39 -20.65 18.18
N LEU A 753 35.21 -20.90 19.20
CA LEU A 753 36.10 -19.90 19.79
C LEU A 753 37.46 -19.91 19.08
N VAL A 754 37.90 -18.74 18.65
CA VAL A 754 39.23 -18.48 18.08
C VAL A 754 40.05 -17.70 19.10
N VAL A 755 41.25 -18.20 19.43
CA VAL A 755 42.19 -17.51 20.33
C VAL A 755 43.23 -16.77 19.50
N PHE A 756 43.24 -15.46 19.60
CA PHE A 756 44.34 -14.65 19.09
C PHE A 756 45.51 -14.70 20.08
N ALA A 757 46.68 -15.09 19.60
CA ALA A 757 47.86 -15.24 20.43
C ALA A 757 49.06 -14.50 19.83
N THR A 758 49.79 -13.76 20.66
CA THR A 758 51.07 -13.18 20.28
C THR A 758 52.17 -14.23 20.36
N ARG A 759 53.29 -14.03 19.65
CA ARG A 759 54.46 -14.93 19.67
C ARG A 759 55.05 -15.18 21.06
N GLU A 760 54.74 -14.31 22.02
CA GLU A 760 55.20 -14.42 23.41
C GLU A 760 54.41 -15.43 24.23
N LEU A 761 53.23 -15.85 23.78
CA LEU A 761 52.46 -16.90 24.45
C LEU A 761 53.27 -18.21 24.41
N PRO A 762 53.61 -18.81 25.58
CA PRO A 762 54.42 -20.02 25.64
C PRO A 762 53.87 -21.16 24.77
N GLN A 763 54.78 -21.93 24.17
CA GLN A 763 54.44 -22.99 23.23
C GLN A 763 53.55 -24.09 23.86
N ASP A 764 53.77 -24.41 25.13
CA ASP A 764 52.94 -25.37 25.86
C ASP A 764 51.48 -24.90 26.02
N ALA A 765 51.25 -23.60 26.27
CA ALA A 765 49.90 -23.03 26.28
C ALA A 765 49.23 -23.14 24.89
N ARG A 766 49.98 -22.91 23.80
CA ARG A 766 49.47 -23.06 22.42
C ARG A 766 49.10 -24.51 22.10
N GLU A 767 49.95 -25.46 22.51
CA GLU A 767 49.70 -26.89 22.33
C GLU A 767 48.47 -27.37 23.10
N ILE A 768 48.27 -26.86 24.32
CA ILE A 768 47.08 -27.15 25.13
C ILE A 768 45.79 -26.69 24.43
N LEU A 769 45.78 -25.46 23.90
CA LEU A 769 44.65 -24.92 23.14
C LEU A 769 44.36 -25.78 21.89
N ALA A 770 45.40 -26.14 21.13
CA ALA A 770 45.27 -26.95 19.94
C ALA A 770 44.73 -28.37 20.23
N ARG A 771 45.22 -29.03 21.30
CA ARG A 771 44.71 -30.35 21.73
C ARG A 771 43.25 -30.31 22.18
N ARG A 772 42.79 -29.16 22.67
CA ARG A 772 41.37 -28.92 23.01
C ARG A 772 40.51 -28.54 21.80
N GLY A 773 41.06 -28.54 20.59
CA GLY A 773 40.34 -28.19 19.37
C GLY A 773 40.09 -26.69 19.20
N ILE A 774 40.73 -25.85 20.03
CA ILE A 774 40.59 -24.40 19.97
C ILE A 774 41.51 -23.87 18.87
N ARG A 775 40.94 -23.10 17.94
CA ARG A 775 41.70 -22.51 16.84
C ARG A 775 42.59 -21.39 17.39
N VAL A 776 43.90 -21.49 17.21
CA VAL A 776 44.84 -20.43 17.60
C VAL A 776 45.27 -19.66 16.35
N ARG A 777 45.04 -18.36 16.35
CA ARG A 777 45.44 -17.44 15.29
C ARG A 777 46.55 -16.54 15.81
N GLU A 778 47.73 -16.67 15.21
CA GLU A 778 48.87 -15.83 15.59
C GLU A 778 48.67 -14.40 15.09
N ILE A 779 48.91 -13.42 15.97
CA ILE A 779 48.82 -11.98 15.66
C ILE A 779 50.06 -11.23 16.16
N GLU A 780 50.32 -10.09 15.55
CA GLU A 780 51.40 -9.18 15.96
C GLU A 780 50.94 -8.23 17.07
N TYR A 781 51.89 -7.82 17.92
CA TYR A 781 51.63 -6.75 18.88
C TYR A 781 51.18 -5.47 18.18
N LEU A 782 50.21 -4.78 18.77
CA LEU A 782 49.81 -3.44 18.37
C LEU A 782 50.14 -2.48 19.50
N GLN A 783 50.87 -1.41 19.19
CA GLN A 783 51.21 -0.34 20.14
C GLN A 783 51.18 1.01 19.42
N PRO A 784 50.88 2.12 20.14
CA PRO A 784 51.05 3.46 19.61
C PRO A 784 52.53 3.77 19.33
N PRO A 785 52.85 4.80 18.51
CA PRO A 785 54.22 5.20 18.19
C PRO A 785 55.04 5.57 19.44
N ALA A 786 56.36 5.30 19.41
CA ALA A 786 57.25 5.41 20.57
C ALA A 786 57.30 6.82 21.21
N ASP A 787 57.10 7.87 20.41
CA ASP A 787 57.02 9.27 20.86
C ASP A 787 55.74 9.56 21.66
N LYS A 788 54.65 8.81 21.42
CA LYS A 788 53.41 8.88 22.20
C LYS A 788 53.39 7.91 23.39
N GLN A 789 54.42 7.08 23.56
CA GLN A 789 54.55 6.16 24.69
C GLN A 789 55.19 6.82 25.93
N ALA A 790 55.84 7.97 25.77
CA ALA A 790 56.62 8.62 26.82
C ALA A 790 55.79 9.27 27.95
N ASP A 791 54.50 9.55 27.69
CA ASP A 791 53.57 10.19 28.63
C ASP A 791 52.67 9.20 29.38
N PHE A 792 52.90 7.89 29.22
CA PHE A 792 52.15 6.85 29.95
C PHE A 792 52.61 6.75 31.41
N ASP A 793 51.66 6.77 32.35
CA ASP A 793 51.94 6.60 33.77
C ASP A 793 52.47 5.17 34.06
N GLU A 794 53.13 4.96 35.21
CA GLU A 794 53.60 3.62 35.64
C GLU A 794 52.45 2.58 35.74
N HIS A 795 51.21 3.08 35.88
CA HIS A 795 49.98 2.28 35.88
C HIS A 795 49.54 1.84 34.46
N ASP A 796 50.00 2.52 33.41
CA ASP A 796 49.65 2.31 32.00
C ASP A 796 50.51 1.24 31.30
N LEU A 797 51.71 0.98 31.83
CA LEU A 797 52.58 -0.13 31.40
C LEU A 797 51.91 -1.51 31.51
N ARG A 798 50.91 -1.65 32.39
CA ARG A 798 50.11 -2.89 32.54
C ARG A 798 49.16 -3.14 31.36
N PHE A 799 48.85 -2.11 30.57
CA PHE A 799 47.90 -2.18 29.46
C PHE A 799 48.58 -2.27 28.08
N GLN A 800 49.88 -2.54 28.00
CA GLN A 800 50.59 -2.72 26.72
C GLN A 800 49.94 -3.79 25.82
N ASP A 801 49.33 -4.81 26.42
CA ASP A 801 48.66 -5.89 25.69
C ASP A 801 47.25 -5.52 25.22
N THR A 802 46.59 -4.48 25.77
CA THR A 802 45.16 -4.21 25.51
C THR A 802 44.92 -3.67 24.11
N TRP A 803 45.85 -2.88 23.57
CA TRP A 803 45.82 -2.43 22.18
C TRP A 803 45.79 -3.57 21.17
N THR A 804 46.46 -4.68 21.50
CA THR A 804 46.56 -5.86 20.62
C THR A 804 45.19 -6.50 20.37
N LYS A 805 44.19 -6.27 21.23
CA LYS A 805 42.80 -6.71 20.99
C LYS A 805 42.20 -6.13 19.71
N LEU A 806 42.62 -4.93 19.31
CA LEU A 806 42.11 -4.24 18.12
C LEU A 806 42.53 -4.94 16.82
N ARG A 807 43.48 -5.88 16.86
CA ARG A 807 43.79 -6.78 15.73
C ARG A 807 42.60 -7.68 15.36
N VAL A 808 41.55 -7.78 16.16
CA VAL A 808 40.33 -8.47 15.73
C VAL A 808 39.72 -7.84 14.46
N PHE A 809 39.92 -6.54 14.23
CA PHE A 809 39.36 -5.84 13.08
C PHE A 809 40.09 -6.14 11.75
N GLU A 810 41.34 -6.63 11.77
CA GLU A 810 42.06 -7.04 10.53
C GLU A 810 41.62 -8.42 10.00
N MET A 811 40.80 -9.17 10.76
CA MET A 811 40.43 -10.56 10.46
C MET A 811 39.31 -10.68 9.41
N ALA A 812 39.55 -10.10 8.22
CA ALA A 812 38.57 -10.03 7.12
C ALA A 812 38.14 -11.41 6.56
N GLU A 813 38.81 -12.49 6.98
CA GLU A 813 38.39 -13.87 6.71
C GLU A 813 37.10 -14.28 7.46
N TYR A 814 36.67 -13.55 8.48
CA TYR A 814 35.41 -13.78 9.19
C TYR A 814 34.34 -12.77 8.79
N GLU A 815 33.08 -13.23 8.66
CA GLU A 815 31.94 -12.33 8.42
C GLU A 815 31.58 -11.53 9.67
N ARG A 816 31.63 -12.20 10.83
CA ARG A 816 31.30 -11.63 12.13
C ARG A 816 32.14 -12.24 13.24
N LEU A 817 32.61 -11.36 14.12
CA LEU A 817 33.30 -11.77 15.34
C LEU A 817 32.62 -11.15 16.56
N VAL A 818 32.50 -11.95 17.61
CA VAL A 818 32.23 -11.45 18.97
C VAL A 818 33.52 -11.57 19.75
N LEU A 819 34.20 -10.44 19.94
CA LEU A 819 35.38 -10.36 20.79
C LEU A 819 34.93 -10.50 22.25
N LEU A 820 35.61 -11.35 23.00
CA LEU A 820 35.41 -11.62 24.43
C LEU A 820 36.75 -11.56 25.16
N ASP A 821 36.77 -10.96 26.34
CA ASP A 821 37.91 -11.11 27.24
C ASP A 821 38.01 -12.55 27.77
N SER A 822 39.25 -13.01 28.01
CA SER A 822 39.52 -14.40 28.40
C SER A 822 39.10 -14.72 29.84
N ASP A 823 38.69 -13.71 30.62
CA ASP A 823 38.16 -13.84 31.98
C ASP A 823 36.64 -13.69 32.03
N MET A 824 35.97 -14.28 31.05
CA MET A 824 34.52 -14.33 30.96
C MET A 824 34.00 -15.76 31.16
N LEU A 825 32.75 -15.89 31.61
CA LEU A 825 32.06 -17.18 31.76
C LEU A 825 30.69 -17.10 31.09
N CYS A 826 30.50 -17.90 30.04
CA CYS A 826 29.21 -18.03 29.37
C CYS A 826 28.29 -18.95 30.19
N THR A 827 27.26 -18.37 30.80
CA THR A 827 26.27 -19.08 31.60
C THR A 827 25.07 -19.51 30.78
N ARG A 828 24.85 -18.90 29.61
CA ARG A 828 23.80 -19.23 28.62
C ARG A 828 24.23 -18.89 27.21
N ASN A 829 23.69 -19.61 26.23
CA ASN A 829 23.97 -19.38 24.80
C ASN A 829 23.75 -17.91 24.41
N MET A 830 24.68 -17.35 23.63
CA MET A 830 24.69 -15.97 23.15
C MET A 830 24.87 -15.87 21.63
N ASP A 831 24.57 -16.93 20.89
CA ASP A 831 24.81 -17.02 19.45
C ASP A 831 23.99 -15.97 18.69
N GLU A 832 22.91 -15.46 19.28
CA GLU A 832 22.16 -14.36 18.69
C GLU A 832 23.00 -13.09 18.47
N LEU A 833 24.14 -12.92 19.18
CA LEU A 833 25.08 -11.81 18.94
C LEU A 833 25.82 -11.96 17.61
N LEU A 834 26.00 -13.19 17.11
CA LEU A 834 26.61 -13.47 15.81
C LEU A 834 25.59 -13.35 14.67
N GLU A 835 24.30 -13.34 14.99
CA GLU A 835 23.21 -13.16 14.02
C GLU A 835 22.61 -11.76 14.02
N MET A 836 22.77 -11.00 15.11
CA MET A 836 22.10 -9.71 15.26
C MET A 836 22.45 -8.74 14.12
N PRO A 837 21.50 -7.95 13.63
CA PRO A 837 21.78 -6.90 12.66
C PRO A 837 22.82 -5.92 13.21
N LEU A 838 23.88 -5.69 12.44
CA LEU A 838 24.90 -4.70 12.73
C LEU A 838 25.26 -4.00 11.42
N GLU A 839 25.29 -2.67 11.42
CA GLU A 839 25.65 -1.91 10.23
C GLU A 839 27.16 -2.04 9.92
N ASN A 840 27.54 -1.90 8.64
CA ASN A 840 28.95 -1.97 8.26
C ASN A 840 29.74 -0.82 8.89
N GLY A 841 30.84 -1.15 9.54
CA GLY A 841 31.66 -0.17 10.27
C GLY A 841 31.06 0.29 11.60
N TRP A 842 29.99 -0.36 12.10
CA TRP A 842 29.50 -0.19 13.46
C TRP A 842 30.00 -1.31 14.37
N ILE A 843 29.97 -1.05 15.67
CA ILE A 843 30.21 -2.05 16.72
C ILE A 843 29.04 -2.11 17.69
N ALA A 844 28.82 -3.27 18.30
CA ALA A 844 27.85 -3.42 19.40
C ALA A 844 28.57 -3.84 20.69
N ALA A 845 28.30 -3.15 21.80
CA ALA A 845 28.91 -3.44 23.09
C ALA A 845 28.01 -2.95 24.25
N ALA A 846 28.26 -3.46 25.46
CA ALA A 846 27.55 -2.96 26.64
C ALA A 846 28.12 -1.60 27.08
N HIS A 847 27.32 -0.83 27.83
CA HIS A 847 27.80 0.38 28.51
C HIS A 847 28.95 0.07 29.47
N ALA A 848 29.88 1.00 29.64
CA ALA A 848 30.83 0.97 30.74
C ALA A 848 30.11 1.27 32.06
N CYS A 849 30.46 0.54 33.12
CA CYS A 849 29.97 0.84 34.46
C CYS A 849 30.80 1.97 35.09
N THR A 850 30.24 3.19 35.10
CA THR A 850 30.90 4.36 35.68
C THR A 850 30.52 4.61 37.15
N CYS A 851 29.97 3.62 37.87
CA CYS A 851 29.60 3.79 39.28
C CYS A 851 30.77 3.89 40.27
N ASN A 852 31.97 3.46 39.87
CA ASN A 852 33.18 3.40 40.71
C ASN A 852 32.93 2.97 42.18
N PRO A 853 32.35 1.78 42.42
CA PRO A 853 31.89 1.36 43.76
C PRO A 853 33.01 1.26 44.80
N LYS A 854 34.25 1.01 44.35
CA LYS A 854 35.44 0.91 45.21
C LYS A 854 36.18 2.24 45.38
N LYS A 855 35.66 3.33 44.80
CA LYS A 855 36.20 4.71 44.89
C LYS A 855 37.69 4.78 44.55
N HIS A 856 38.08 4.16 43.44
CA HIS A 856 39.47 4.18 42.99
C HIS A 856 39.90 5.61 42.65
N PRO A 857 40.98 6.15 43.25
CA PRO A 857 41.39 7.56 43.06
C PRO A 857 41.85 7.92 41.65
N HIS A 858 42.26 6.93 40.86
CA HIS A 858 42.74 7.12 39.49
C HIS A 858 41.63 7.06 38.44
N TYR A 859 40.40 6.70 38.82
CA TYR A 859 39.25 6.74 37.91
C TYR A 859 38.79 8.19 37.73
N PRO A 860 38.20 8.54 36.57
CA PRO A 860 37.70 9.89 36.35
C PRO A 860 36.70 10.33 37.43
N SER A 861 36.74 11.61 37.80
CA SER A 861 35.92 12.15 38.90
C SER A 861 34.42 12.18 38.60
N ASP A 862 34.06 12.11 37.32
CA ASP A 862 32.69 12.02 36.83
C ASP A 862 32.17 10.57 36.73
N TRP A 863 32.99 9.57 37.10
CA TRP A 863 32.54 8.20 37.29
C TRP A 863 31.81 8.06 38.63
N VAL A 864 30.52 8.43 38.59
CA VAL A 864 29.56 8.33 39.69
C VAL A 864 28.28 7.61 39.24
N PRO A 865 27.51 7.00 40.17
CA PRO A 865 26.28 6.28 39.82
C PRO A 865 25.28 7.08 38.98
N GLU A 866 25.20 8.39 39.16
CA GLU A 866 24.30 9.28 38.43
C GLU A 866 24.63 9.38 36.93
N ASN A 867 25.88 9.12 36.55
CA ASN A 867 26.36 9.19 35.17
C ASN A 867 26.42 7.81 34.50
N CYS A 868 26.26 6.72 35.24
CA CYS A 868 26.36 5.37 34.71
C CYS A 868 25.20 5.01 33.77
N GLY A 869 25.52 4.54 32.56
CA GLY A 869 24.53 4.12 31.56
C GLY A 869 23.62 2.98 32.06
N HIS A 870 24.10 2.17 33.00
CA HIS A 870 23.30 1.11 33.64
C HIS A 870 22.30 1.64 34.68
N THR A 871 22.47 2.86 35.20
CA THR A 871 21.52 3.44 36.17
C THR A 871 20.18 3.75 35.52
N GLN A 872 20.19 4.10 34.24
CA GLN A 872 18.99 4.42 33.47
C GLN A 872 18.45 3.22 32.69
N ALA A 873 19.24 2.15 32.56
CA ALA A 873 18.81 0.91 31.95
C ALA A 873 17.65 0.28 32.76
N ARG A 874 16.64 -0.24 32.05
CA ARG A 874 15.47 -0.90 32.66
C ARG A 874 15.59 -2.40 32.46
N PHE A 875 15.85 -3.14 33.53
CA PHE A 875 16.07 -4.59 33.48
C PHE A 875 17.12 -4.92 32.40
N THR A 876 16.76 -5.73 31.40
CA THR A 876 17.66 -6.14 30.31
C THR A 876 17.76 -5.12 29.18
N THR A 877 16.95 -4.06 29.16
CA THR A 877 16.98 -3.05 28.08
C THR A 877 18.09 -2.03 28.34
N PRO A 878 19.13 -1.95 27.48
CA PRO A 878 20.20 -0.98 27.64
C PRO A 878 19.69 0.44 27.37
N LEU A 879 20.43 1.44 27.85
CA LEU A 879 20.18 2.84 27.49
C LEU A 879 20.50 3.04 26.00
N ALA A 880 19.53 3.49 25.21
CA ALA A 880 19.69 3.72 23.78
C ALA A 880 20.57 4.96 23.53
N ALA A 881 21.30 4.97 22.40
CA ALA A 881 22.15 6.09 22.00
C ALA A 881 21.40 7.44 21.95
N ALA A 882 20.12 7.42 21.55
CA ALA A 882 19.25 8.59 21.53
C ALA A 882 18.99 9.20 22.92
N ASP A 883 19.11 8.41 23.99
CA ASP A 883 18.83 8.82 25.37
C ASP A 883 20.11 9.21 26.14
N PHE A 884 21.23 9.41 25.43
CA PHE A 884 22.51 9.78 26.02
C PHE A 884 22.48 11.21 26.58
N SER A 885 22.07 11.32 27.84
CA SER A 885 21.92 12.58 28.57
C SER A 885 23.08 12.93 29.52
N ARG A 886 24.02 12.00 29.78
CA ARG A 886 25.14 12.19 30.71
C ARG A 886 26.49 12.02 30.00
N PRO A 887 27.56 12.67 30.50
CA PRO A 887 28.87 12.65 29.86
C PRO A 887 29.46 11.26 29.65
N THR A 888 29.10 10.26 30.47
CA THR A 888 29.65 8.90 30.38
C THR A 888 28.73 7.90 29.69
N HIS A 889 27.59 8.33 29.12
CA HIS A 889 26.70 7.42 28.40
C HIS A 889 27.27 6.95 27.07
N ASP A 890 28.23 7.68 26.48
CA ASP A 890 28.93 7.27 25.26
C ASP A 890 30.08 6.27 25.52
N ARG A 891 30.33 5.92 26.80
CA ARG A 891 31.40 5.01 27.19
C ARG A 891 30.90 3.57 27.08
N LEU A 892 31.54 2.79 26.22
CA LEU A 892 31.31 1.36 26.06
C LEU A 892 32.28 0.53 26.91
N ASN A 893 31.99 -0.74 27.14
CA ASN A 893 32.92 -1.70 27.71
C ASN A 893 33.53 -2.59 26.63
N SER A 894 34.85 -2.56 26.48
CA SER A 894 35.56 -3.30 25.42
C SER A 894 35.74 -4.80 25.70
N GLY A 895 35.28 -5.30 26.86
CA GLY A 895 35.39 -6.71 27.22
C GLY A 895 34.54 -7.63 26.35
N LEU A 896 33.42 -7.11 25.79
CA LEU A 896 32.66 -7.79 24.75
C LEU A 896 32.30 -6.81 23.65
N VAL A 897 32.72 -7.10 22.42
CA VAL A 897 32.43 -6.28 21.24
C VAL A 897 31.98 -7.16 20.08
N VAL A 898 30.79 -6.91 19.55
CA VAL A 898 30.30 -7.49 18.29
C VAL A 898 30.75 -6.59 17.14
N LEU A 899 31.40 -7.17 16.13
CA LEU A 899 31.95 -6.42 15.01
C LEU A 899 31.98 -7.23 13.71
N ARG A 900 32.01 -6.51 12.58
CA ARG A 900 32.39 -7.05 11.28
C ARG A 900 33.85 -6.67 10.98
N PRO A 901 34.78 -7.63 10.91
CA PRO A 901 36.17 -7.32 10.59
C PRO A 901 36.29 -6.73 9.18
N SER A 902 37.17 -5.75 9.04
CA SER A 902 37.48 -5.15 7.75
C SER A 902 38.84 -4.47 7.82
N GLN A 903 39.69 -4.76 6.84
CA GLN A 903 41.00 -4.12 6.72
C GLN A 903 40.88 -2.59 6.73
N SER A 904 39.86 -2.02 6.08
CA SER A 904 39.68 -0.57 6.05
C SER A 904 39.34 0.04 7.42
N THR A 905 38.60 -0.69 8.25
CA THR A 905 38.27 -0.26 9.61
C THR A 905 39.48 -0.39 10.51
N PHE A 906 40.24 -1.48 10.38
CA PHE A 906 41.49 -1.66 11.10
C PHE A 906 42.52 -0.58 10.77
N ASP A 907 42.74 -0.28 9.48
CA ASP A 907 43.66 0.77 9.05
C ASP A 907 43.24 2.14 9.60
N GLY A 908 41.93 2.41 9.67
CA GLY A 908 41.39 3.60 10.31
C GLY A 908 41.63 3.65 11.81
N ILE A 909 41.46 2.54 12.53
CA ILE A 909 41.77 2.42 13.96
C ILE A 909 43.26 2.63 14.23
N VAL A 910 44.13 2.02 13.42
CA VAL A 910 45.59 2.20 13.52
C VAL A 910 45.99 3.65 13.26
N SER A 911 45.40 4.27 12.23
CA SER A 911 45.59 5.69 11.94
C SER A 911 45.16 6.56 13.12
N PHE A 912 44.02 6.25 13.76
CA PHE A 912 43.55 6.97 14.94
C PHE A 912 44.51 6.79 16.14
N LEU A 913 44.92 5.54 16.41
CA LEU A 913 45.87 5.19 17.47
C LEU A 913 47.20 5.94 17.31
N HIS A 914 47.66 6.11 16.07
CA HIS A 914 48.94 6.79 15.78
C HIS A 914 48.81 8.31 15.78
N ASN A 915 47.72 8.86 15.26
CA ASN A 915 47.62 10.28 14.94
C ASN A 915 46.85 11.13 15.96
N ASP A 916 45.86 10.57 16.68
CA ASP A 916 45.02 11.36 17.59
C ASP A 916 45.79 11.79 18.87
N GLU A 917 45.60 13.04 19.29
CA GLU A 917 46.27 13.63 20.46
C GLU A 917 45.67 13.16 21.80
N ARG A 918 44.47 12.56 21.79
CA ARG A 918 43.80 12.05 23.00
C ARG A 918 44.35 10.70 23.45
N VAL A 919 44.99 9.93 22.57
CA VAL A 919 45.48 8.57 22.86
C VAL A 919 46.37 8.50 24.11
N PRO A 920 47.36 9.41 24.33
CA PRO A 920 48.16 9.43 25.55
C PRO A 920 47.36 9.79 26.82
N THR A 921 46.17 10.39 26.68
CA THR A 921 45.34 10.82 27.82
C THR A 921 44.36 9.75 28.31
N TYR A 922 44.20 8.67 27.55
CA TYR A 922 43.23 7.61 27.85
C TYR A 922 43.59 6.86 29.13
N LYS A 923 42.60 6.72 30.01
CA LYS A 923 42.73 5.99 31.28
C LYS A 923 42.35 4.53 31.13
N PHE A 924 41.53 4.21 30.13
CA PHE A 924 41.14 2.85 29.76
C PHE A 924 41.45 2.66 28.26
N PRO A 925 42.66 2.18 27.90
CA PRO A 925 43.21 2.33 26.55
C PRO A 925 42.31 1.86 25.39
N ASP A 926 42.02 0.56 25.31
CA ASP A 926 41.19 -0.04 24.24
C ASP A 926 39.74 0.43 24.32
N GLN A 927 39.22 0.60 25.53
CA GLN A 927 37.86 1.02 25.79
C GLN A 927 37.60 2.47 25.34
N ASP A 928 38.46 3.41 25.74
CA ASP A 928 38.34 4.83 25.43
C ASP A 928 38.59 5.07 23.94
N LEU A 929 39.55 4.35 23.33
CA LEU A 929 39.76 4.43 21.88
C LEU A 929 38.53 3.97 21.11
N LEU A 930 37.95 2.81 21.47
CA LEU A 930 36.75 2.32 20.79
C LEU A 930 35.58 3.27 20.99
N ALA A 931 35.39 3.82 22.19
CA ALA A 931 34.36 4.80 22.48
C ALA A 931 34.52 6.08 21.64
N ASP A 932 35.75 6.57 21.46
CA ASP A 932 36.01 7.80 20.71
C ASP A 932 36.00 7.59 19.18
N TYR A 933 36.54 6.46 18.68
CA TYR A 933 36.58 6.15 17.25
C TYR A 933 35.21 5.74 16.69
N PHE A 934 34.39 5.05 17.50
CA PHE A 934 33.04 4.62 17.16
C PHE A 934 31.95 5.45 17.85
N LYS A 935 32.26 6.67 18.29
CA LYS A 935 31.34 7.52 19.06
C LYS A 935 29.92 7.63 18.47
N ASP A 936 29.83 7.75 17.16
CA ASP A 936 28.56 7.85 16.42
C ASP A 936 28.19 6.54 15.68
N ARG A 937 28.90 5.44 15.94
CA ARG A 937 28.78 4.13 15.30
C ARG A 937 28.77 2.98 16.33
N PHE A 938 28.18 3.26 17.49
CA PHE A 938 28.11 2.36 18.64
C PHE A 938 26.65 1.98 18.92
N LEU A 939 26.37 0.67 18.93
CA LEU A 939 25.08 0.10 19.28
C LEU A 939 25.12 -0.48 20.72
N PRO A 940 24.41 0.13 21.69
CA PRO A 940 24.37 -0.39 23.04
C PRO A 940 23.61 -1.73 23.12
N ILE A 941 24.26 -2.76 23.65
CA ILE A 941 23.62 -4.05 23.97
C ILE A 941 23.42 -4.23 25.47
N SER A 942 22.53 -5.16 25.82
CA SER A 942 22.17 -5.45 27.20
C SER A 942 23.39 -5.82 28.06
N TYR A 943 23.38 -5.41 29.33
CA TYR A 943 24.39 -5.78 30.30
C TYR A 943 24.52 -7.31 30.46
N ARG A 944 23.47 -8.08 30.14
CA ARG A 944 23.46 -9.54 30.30
C ARG A 944 24.53 -10.27 29.49
N TYR A 945 25.00 -9.67 28.41
CA TYR A 945 26.06 -10.19 27.54
C TYR A 945 27.47 -9.84 28.05
N ASN A 946 27.60 -8.78 28.84
CA ASN A 946 28.86 -8.35 29.45
C ASN A 946 28.59 -7.94 30.91
N ALA A 947 28.20 -8.94 31.71
CA ALA A 947 27.70 -8.72 33.04
C ALA A 947 28.89 -8.63 34.00
N LEU A 948 29.39 -7.41 34.24
CA LEU A 948 30.47 -7.20 35.21
C LEU A 948 30.00 -7.71 36.57
N LYS A 949 30.79 -8.55 37.23
CA LYS A 949 30.42 -9.16 38.52
C LYS A 949 29.96 -8.13 39.57
N THR A 950 30.48 -6.91 39.50
CA THR A 950 30.12 -5.82 40.41
C THR A 950 28.70 -5.27 40.17
N LEU A 951 28.12 -5.42 38.97
CA LEU A 951 26.75 -4.98 38.68
C LEU A 951 25.73 -5.68 39.57
N ARG A 952 26.02 -6.90 40.04
CA ARG A 952 25.17 -7.66 40.96
C ARG A 952 24.81 -6.90 42.23
N TYR A 953 25.73 -6.07 42.74
CA TYR A 953 25.49 -5.24 43.92
C TYR A 953 25.46 -3.73 43.62
N CYS A 954 26.14 -3.24 42.58
CA CYS A 954 26.08 -1.82 42.16
C CYS A 954 24.73 -1.45 41.52
N HIS A 955 24.12 -2.40 40.83
CA HIS A 955 22.82 -2.27 40.17
C HIS A 955 21.92 -3.45 40.52
N ALA A 956 21.84 -3.78 41.82
CA ALA A 956 21.01 -4.88 42.33
C ALA A 956 19.55 -4.85 41.82
N PRO A 957 18.88 -3.69 41.64
CA PRO A 957 17.54 -3.65 41.06
C PRO A 957 17.46 -4.16 39.61
N MET A 958 18.52 -3.93 38.82
CA MET A 958 18.63 -4.32 37.42
C MET A 958 19.03 -5.79 37.26
N TRP A 959 19.90 -6.29 38.15
CA TRP A 959 20.51 -7.61 38.05
C TRP A 959 19.54 -8.76 38.35
N ARG A 960 19.54 -9.80 37.51
CA ARG A 960 18.90 -11.10 37.78
C ARG A 960 19.86 -12.21 37.38
N ASP A 961 20.18 -13.11 38.32
CA ASP A 961 21.10 -14.24 38.05
C ASP A 961 20.60 -15.07 36.84
N GLU A 962 19.27 -15.19 36.69
CA GLU A 962 18.62 -15.87 35.57
C GLU A 962 18.63 -15.10 34.25
N ASP A 963 19.01 -13.82 34.17
CA ASP A 963 19.08 -13.11 32.89
C ASP A 963 20.50 -13.09 32.34
N VAL A 964 21.50 -13.29 33.20
CA VAL A 964 22.92 -13.20 32.86
C VAL A 964 23.30 -14.33 31.91
N LYS A 965 23.84 -13.94 30.75
CA LYS A 965 24.36 -14.87 29.74
C LYS A 965 25.87 -14.99 29.77
N ASN A 966 26.57 -13.95 30.20
CA ASN A 966 28.02 -13.96 30.28
C ASN A 966 28.55 -13.03 31.37
N VAL A 967 29.25 -13.62 32.34
CA VAL A 967 29.82 -12.92 33.50
C VAL A 967 31.24 -12.48 33.18
N HIS A 968 31.58 -11.23 33.50
CA HIS A 968 32.91 -10.67 33.29
C HIS A 968 33.62 -10.43 34.64
N TYR A 969 34.73 -11.15 34.86
CA TYR A 969 35.49 -11.14 36.10
C TYR A 969 36.54 -10.01 36.16
N ILE A 970 36.06 -8.77 36.04
CA ILE A 970 36.93 -7.58 36.13
C ILE A 970 37.70 -7.48 37.46
N MET A 971 38.85 -6.79 37.44
CA MET A 971 39.75 -6.64 38.58
C MET A 971 40.31 -7.99 39.09
N LYS A 972 39.75 -8.52 40.19
CA LYS A 972 40.23 -9.75 40.83
C LYS A 972 39.63 -10.98 40.15
N LYS A 973 40.49 -11.83 39.59
CA LYS A 973 40.13 -13.05 38.88
C LYS A 973 39.84 -14.20 39.86
N PRO A 974 38.90 -15.12 39.55
CA PRO A 974 38.60 -16.26 40.42
C PRO A 974 39.80 -17.14 40.77
N TRP A 975 40.74 -17.29 39.84
CA TRP A 975 41.97 -18.08 40.03
C TRP A 975 43.10 -17.33 40.77
N ASP A 976 42.94 -16.04 41.03
CA ASP A 976 43.96 -15.15 41.63
C ASP A 976 43.56 -14.61 43.03
N CYS A 977 42.32 -14.79 43.48
CA CYS A 977 41.90 -14.34 44.81
C CYS A 977 40.97 -15.31 45.57
N GLN A 978 41.22 -15.49 46.87
CA GLN A 978 40.30 -16.18 47.77
C GLN A 978 39.25 -15.19 48.28
N LEU A 979 37.98 -15.56 48.17
CA LEU A 979 36.87 -14.81 48.72
C LEU A 979 36.30 -15.55 49.94
N ARG A 980 35.94 -14.79 50.99
CA ARG A 980 35.26 -15.34 52.17
C ARG A 980 33.74 -15.31 51.94
N GLU A 981 33.04 -16.22 52.60
CA GLU A 981 31.58 -16.22 52.66
C GLU A 981 31.10 -14.85 53.22
N GLY A 982 30.34 -14.11 52.40
CA GLY A 982 29.93 -12.72 52.66
C GLY A 982 30.59 -11.65 51.79
N ASP A 983 31.60 -11.99 50.97
CA ASP A 983 32.07 -11.09 49.91
C ASP A 983 30.98 -10.96 48.80
N PRO A 984 30.64 -9.75 48.32
CA PRO A 984 29.64 -9.58 47.28
C PRO A 984 29.93 -10.34 45.97
N ASP A 985 31.22 -10.59 45.67
CA ASP A 985 31.65 -11.31 44.48
C ASP A 985 31.61 -12.85 44.67
N PHE A 986 31.41 -13.35 45.91
CA PHE A 986 31.52 -14.77 46.28
C PHE A 986 30.66 -15.69 45.41
N GLU A 987 29.39 -15.32 45.20
CA GLU A 987 28.45 -16.09 44.39
C GLU A 987 28.91 -16.18 42.93
N THR A 988 29.29 -15.07 42.31
CA THR A 988 29.74 -15.11 40.91
C THR A 988 31.05 -15.90 40.75
N HIS A 989 31.91 -15.91 41.77
CA HIS A 989 33.15 -16.68 41.77
C HIS A 989 32.90 -18.18 41.90
N SER A 990 31.89 -18.61 42.66
CA SER A 990 31.53 -20.03 42.75
C SER A 990 31.13 -20.60 41.39
N TRP A 991 30.40 -19.83 40.57
CA TRP A 991 30.02 -20.25 39.21
C TRP A 991 31.22 -20.54 38.30
N TRP A 992 32.29 -19.75 38.42
CA TRP A 992 33.53 -19.99 37.68
C TRP A 992 34.22 -21.27 38.15
N TRP A 993 34.33 -21.46 39.46
CA TRP A 993 34.93 -22.66 40.04
C TRP A 993 34.15 -23.93 39.69
N ASP A 994 32.81 -23.86 39.65
CA ASP A 994 31.98 -24.97 39.20
C ASP A 994 32.27 -25.34 37.73
N SER A 995 32.47 -24.33 36.86
CA SER A 995 32.83 -24.59 35.46
C SER A 995 34.25 -25.12 35.32
N PHE A 996 35.20 -24.65 36.13
CA PHE A 996 36.57 -25.14 36.15
C PHE A 996 36.64 -26.60 36.65
N ASP A 997 35.87 -26.95 37.67
CA ASP A 997 35.74 -28.32 38.19
C ASP A 997 35.12 -29.26 37.14
N ARG A 998 34.15 -28.79 36.34
CA ARG A 998 33.61 -29.56 35.20
C ARG A 998 34.66 -29.75 34.10
N LEU A 999 35.41 -28.71 33.76
CA LEU A 999 36.50 -28.79 32.78
C LEU A 999 37.59 -29.77 33.22
N GLN A 1000 37.92 -29.80 34.51
CA GLN A 1000 38.86 -30.78 35.06
C GLN A 1000 38.35 -32.20 34.86
N LYS A 1001 37.08 -32.46 35.18
CA LYS A 1001 36.47 -33.79 35.06
C LYS A 1001 36.44 -34.30 33.63
N SER A 1002 36.40 -33.40 32.64
CA SER A 1002 36.45 -33.74 31.21
C SER A 1002 37.87 -33.78 30.64
N TRP A 1003 38.92 -33.73 31.46
CA TRP A 1003 40.31 -33.65 31.00
C TRP A 1003 41.03 -35.01 31.02
N ASP A 1004 41.27 -35.57 29.83
CA ASP A 1004 41.88 -36.91 29.65
C ASP A 1004 43.38 -36.90 29.25
N GLY A 1005 44.13 -35.81 29.52
CA GLY A 1005 45.54 -35.64 29.09
C GLY A 1005 46.51 -35.13 30.17
N PRO A 1006 47.84 -35.34 30.00
CA PRO A 1006 48.86 -34.98 30.99
C PRO A 1006 49.07 -33.46 31.17
N ASP A 1007 48.54 -32.65 30.26
CA ASP A 1007 48.74 -31.20 30.29
C ASP A 1007 47.89 -30.47 31.35
N TRP A 1008 47.03 -31.20 32.08
CA TRP A 1008 46.24 -30.60 33.16
C TRP A 1008 47.13 -29.99 34.24
N GLU A 1009 48.28 -30.61 34.54
CA GLU A 1009 49.24 -30.09 35.53
C GLU A 1009 49.73 -28.68 35.18
N VAL A 1010 49.83 -28.37 33.88
CA VAL A 1010 50.19 -27.03 33.40
C VAL A 1010 49.07 -26.02 33.65
N VAL A 1011 47.81 -26.40 33.41
CA VAL A 1011 46.64 -25.54 33.64
C VAL A 1011 46.42 -25.36 35.14
N GLU A 1012 46.46 -26.44 35.90
CA GLU A 1012 46.37 -26.45 37.35
C GLU A 1012 47.48 -25.64 38.01
N GLY A 1013 48.72 -25.72 37.51
CA GLY A 1013 49.83 -24.91 37.99
C GLY A 1013 49.66 -23.40 37.81
N THR A 1014 48.69 -22.97 37.00
CA THR A 1014 48.33 -21.54 36.83
C THR A 1014 47.16 -21.09 37.72
N VAL A 1015 46.57 -22.01 38.50
CA VAL A 1015 45.40 -21.77 39.34
C VAL A 1015 45.71 -22.14 40.78
N ASN A 1016 45.52 -21.22 41.72
CA ASN A 1016 45.69 -21.54 43.14
C ASN A 1016 44.39 -22.10 43.73
N ARG A 1017 44.29 -23.43 43.89
CA ARG A 1017 43.11 -24.10 44.47
C ARG A 1017 42.79 -23.71 45.91
N ALA A 1018 43.77 -23.22 46.68
CA ALA A 1018 43.50 -22.71 48.04
C ALA A 1018 42.61 -21.46 48.02
N LEU A 1019 42.39 -20.86 46.85
CA LEU A 1019 41.52 -19.71 46.65
C LEU A 1019 40.06 -20.08 46.37
N ARG A 1020 39.75 -21.38 46.29
CA ARG A 1020 38.37 -21.88 46.14
C ARG A 1020 37.51 -21.38 47.31
N PRO A 1021 36.28 -20.90 47.03
CA PRO A 1021 35.26 -20.72 48.07
C PRO A 1021 35.05 -22.03 48.83
N GLU A 1022 35.36 -22.07 50.13
CA GLU A 1022 35.02 -23.21 50.97
C GLU A 1022 33.49 -23.28 51.08
N THR A 1023 32.90 -24.33 50.51
CA THR A 1023 31.50 -24.67 50.76
C THR A 1023 31.44 -25.44 52.07
N ALA A 1024 30.69 -24.94 53.04
CA ALA A 1024 30.40 -25.64 54.29
C ALA A 1024 29.46 -26.82 54.07
#